data_AF-A0A832BJ43-F1
#
_entry.id   AF-A0A832BJ43-F1
#
_cell.length_a   1.000
_cell.length_b   1.000
_cell.length_c   1.000
_cell.angle_alpha   90.00
_cell.angle_beta   90.00
_cell.angle_gamma   90.00
#
_symmetry.space_group_name_H-M   'P 1'
#
loop_
_entity.id
_entity.type
_entity.pdbx_description
1 polymer ?
#
loop_
_entity_poly.entity_id
_entity_poly.type
_entity_poly.pdbx_seq_one_letter_code
_entity_poly.pdbx_strand_id
1 'polypeptide(L)'
;MSFCLWLLPWLLSSGWLFLLPIFVPPAPLWAAGSLTLAISLGWMIGLAKGRRSYSRLGSALFPLADSLILCGLIFLAQAAILPLGYFLSARYHRLPFLHPLLYPLLKATGSWISLSDGAFFIQTVSRTLKVSISLEQLGLFPFLLTLAGGLMLLLATGQGRGRMGKFFLILCGYCVARFLMLFLISLEIETQVIFWSSLITAVSFFPKSIILAKILPISSVGQGLYVIYPSLGSLKAYRRVGSLLFLGTLCLVLAIGFKDPGAKKPGRILIDEAHSDWEWTDEKFDTKLFGKRSDYNFYCLSEYLTYFYPQVKKNYQPLSQHTLAEVDVLILKTPTQEYSEDEILAIEDFVAKGGGLFLISDHTNVFGMSTYLNKVAKKFGLRFRYDVTYDLPTYQLSLYRPPHLLPHPVVQHVPLFLFGSSCTLAIPPTASSVIIGYGLRNHYLDYSQKNFFPIPEEDFDYEFGLFIQSAAVEYRQGRVLAYTDSTCFSNFFMFIPGKPELLLGSIEWLNRKNRYRLANLLFLLAGACCLFGLAIVWRPKRADFLGYLLTFGLLGVVLGISASHLLSRKNYQLPKPRKDFFQIALESEHSTSFLPASRLADSRDKSFLTFFVWIQRLGYVPCLKSSLDEAIRCGKVVVIIDPKKEFSSKELLRVKSYLRQGGCLLLLDSPKNRASSANQILKTFDLRIDHQSIVKGEIFDQRTSAALGEFDQAWQIKGGSPLLTDGQGRAVLAVKPCGAGLVAVFSASHLFRDESLGYTSSIPNEYQQWLSSLEFWLFESLAKKEFVPYASRCGHSSSITQ
;
A
#
# COMPACT_ATOMS: atom_id res chain seq x y z
N MET A 1 -30.86 29.86 -17.40
CA MET A 1 -30.59 28.61 -16.64
C MET A 1 -29.07 28.45 -16.60
N SER A 2 -28.45 28.47 -15.42
CA SER A 2 -26.99 28.52 -15.27
C SER A 2 -26.34 27.28 -15.90
N PHE A 3 -25.27 27.44 -16.68
CA PHE A 3 -24.47 26.35 -17.27
C PHE A 3 -24.11 25.25 -16.24
N CYS A 4 -23.92 25.63 -14.97
CA CYS A 4 -23.66 24.73 -13.84
C CYS A 4 -24.77 23.70 -13.56
N LEU A 5 -26.04 23.99 -13.87
CA LEU A 5 -27.16 23.05 -13.63
C LEU A 5 -27.20 21.91 -14.67
N TRP A 6 -26.70 22.15 -15.89
CA TRP A 6 -26.56 21.11 -16.92
C TRP A 6 -25.43 20.12 -16.62
N LEU A 7 -24.45 20.52 -15.79
CA LEU A 7 -23.36 19.65 -15.34
C LEU A 7 -23.78 18.70 -14.21
N LEU A 8 -24.91 18.94 -13.53
CA LEU A 8 -25.34 18.15 -12.36
C LEU A 8 -25.58 16.65 -12.65
N PRO A 9 -26.25 16.24 -13.74
CA PRO A 9 -26.39 14.82 -14.09
C PRO A 9 -25.06 14.15 -14.40
N TRP A 10 -24.13 14.91 -14.99
CA TRP A 10 -22.79 14.42 -15.28
C TRP A 10 -22.01 14.23 -13.98
N LEU A 11 -22.00 15.22 -13.08
CA LEU A 11 -21.39 15.12 -11.73
C LEU A 11 -21.98 13.96 -10.90
N LEU A 12 -23.28 13.71 -10.99
CA LEU A 12 -23.92 12.53 -10.36
C LEU A 12 -23.39 11.20 -10.90
N SER A 13 -22.96 11.19 -12.16
CA SER A 13 -22.49 10.01 -12.88
C SER A 13 -20.97 9.87 -12.87
N SER A 14 -20.25 10.97 -12.66
CA SER A 14 -18.79 11.08 -12.68
C SER A 14 -18.19 11.39 -11.31
N GLY A 15 -19.01 11.46 -10.24
CA GLY A 15 -18.56 11.79 -8.88
C GLY A 15 -17.41 10.92 -8.38
N TRP A 16 -17.32 9.68 -8.85
CA TRP A 16 -16.20 8.79 -8.58
C TRP A 16 -14.85 9.32 -9.08
N LEU A 17 -14.78 10.08 -10.18
CA LEU A 17 -13.52 10.69 -10.67
C LEU A 17 -12.93 11.67 -9.66
N PHE A 18 -13.78 12.30 -8.85
CA PHE A 18 -13.39 13.28 -7.84
C PHE A 18 -13.21 12.63 -6.46
N LEU A 19 -13.98 11.59 -6.16
CA LEU A 19 -14.01 10.95 -4.86
C LEU A 19 -13.06 9.76 -4.71
N LEU A 20 -12.87 8.92 -5.74
CA LEU A 20 -11.93 7.80 -5.68
C LEU A 20 -10.50 8.23 -5.33
N PRO A 21 -9.98 9.35 -5.86
CA PRO A 21 -8.65 9.82 -5.48
C PRO A 21 -8.50 10.01 -3.95
N ILE A 22 -9.55 10.40 -3.22
CA ILE A 22 -9.48 10.57 -1.75
C ILE A 22 -9.13 9.25 -1.04
N PHE A 23 -9.51 8.10 -1.62
CA PHE A 23 -9.35 6.76 -1.05
C PHE A 23 -8.25 5.93 -1.73
N VAL A 24 -7.87 6.27 -2.95
CA VAL A 24 -6.83 5.58 -3.74
C VAL A 24 -5.74 6.59 -4.12
N PRO A 25 -4.61 6.62 -3.39
CA PRO A 25 -3.47 7.47 -3.75
C PRO A 25 -2.79 6.97 -5.05
N PRO A 26 -2.01 7.79 -5.77
CA PRO A 26 -1.73 9.20 -5.51
C PRO A 26 -2.84 10.07 -6.09
N ALA A 27 -3.52 10.79 -5.21
CA ALA A 27 -4.52 11.75 -5.60
C ALA A 27 -4.01 13.14 -5.31
N PRO A 28 -4.17 14.08 -6.24
CA PRO A 28 -3.73 15.41 -5.97
C PRO A 28 -4.72 16.07 -4.98
N LEU A 29 -4.17 16.57 -3.86
CA LEU A 29 -4.91 17.19 -2.75
C LEU A 29 -5.87 18.32 -3.20
N TRP A 30 -5.67 18.88 -4.40
CA TRP A 30 -6.57 19.88 -4.98
C TRP A 30 -7.98 19.35 -5.28
N ALA A 31 -8.21 18.05 -5.50
CA ALA A 31 -9.55 17.53 -5.74
C ALA A 31 -10.45 17.62 -4.48
N ALA A 32 -9.91 17.26 -3.31
CA ALA A 32 -10.60 17.43 -2.03
C ALA A 32 -10.63 18.90 -1.57
N GLY A 33 -9.54 19.64 -1.81
CA GLY A 33 -9.43 21.07 -1.49
C GLY A 33 -10.35 21.96 -2.32
N SER A 34 -10.52 21.69 -3.61
CA SER A 34 -11.41 22.46 -4.50
C SER A 34 -12.88 22.23 -4.16
N LEU A 35 -13.26 21.02 -3.78
CA LEU A 35 -14.63 20.71 -3.37
C LEU A 35 -14.98 21.39 -2.04
N THR A 36 -14.11 21.30 -1.04
CA THR A 36 -14.30 21.99 0.25
C THR A 36 -14.27 23.52 0.09
N LEU A 37 -13.38 24.04 -0.75
CA LEU A 37 -13.33 25.46 -1.11
C LEU A 37 -14.63 25.89 -1.79
N ALA A 38 -15.14 25.14 -2.77
CA ALA A 38 -16.38 25.45 -3.48
C ALA A 38 -17.61 25.47 -2.55
N ILE A 39 -17.70 24.52 -1.62
CA ILE A 39 -18.76 24.45 -0.61
C ILE A 39 -18.65 25.64 0.35
N SER A 40 -17.45 25.93 0.86
CA SER A 40 -17.21 27.04 1.79
C SER A 40 -17.46 28.41 1.14
N LEU A 41 -17.08 28.60 -0.12
CA LEU A 41 -17.33 29.81 -0.89
C LEU A 41 -18.83 29.99 -1.15
N GLY A 42 -19.54 28.92 -1.53
CA GLY A 42 -21.00 28.93 -1.66
C GLY A 42 -21.69 29.28 -0.33
N TRP A 43 -21.19 28.76 0.78
CA TRP A 43 -21.71 29.04 2.12
C TRP A 43 -21.47 30.49 2.56
N MET A 44 -20.27 31.05 2.31
CA MET A 44 -19.94 32.44 2.61
C MET A 44 -20.75 33.45 1.77
N ILE A 45 -20.86 33.22 0.46
CA ILE A 45 -21.69 34.04 -0.44
C ILE A 45 -23.16 33.97 -0.01
N GLY A 46 -23.56 32.80 0.46
CA GLY A 46 -24.86 32.56 1.01
C GLY A 46 -25.20 33.34 2.28
N LEU A 47 -24.30 33.35 3.27
CA LEU A 47 -24.46 34.16 4.47
C LEU A 47 -24.53 35.66 4.16
N ALA A 48 -23.83 36.12 3.11
CA ALA A 48 -23.91 37.49 2.63
C ALA A 48 -25.30 37.84 2.01
N LYS A 49 -25.99 36.85 1.40
CA LYS A 49 -27.37 36.97 0.89
C LYS A 49 -28.36 37.34 2.01
N GLY A 50 -28.17 36.81 3.21
CA GLY A 50 -29.00 37.10 4.38
C GLY A 50 -28.78 38.49 5.00
N ARG A 51 -27.76 39.25 4.58
CA ARG A 51 -27.36 40.54 5.20
C ARG A 51 -27.46 41.78 4.29
N ARG A 52 -27.70 41.67 2.98
CA ARG A 52 -27.73 42.85 2.07
C ARG A 52 -28.88 42.81 1.07
N SER A 53 -29.50 43.98 0.87
CA SER A 53 -30.48 44.25 -0.19
C SER A 53 -29.83 44.09 -1.58
N TYR A 54 -30.63 43.62 -2.53
CA TYR A 54 -30.26 43.17 -3.88
C TYR A 54 -29.44 44.24 -4.65
N SER A 55 -28.12 44.06 -4.72
CA SER A 55 -27.27 44.73 -5.72
C SER A 55 -27.23 43.89 -7.02
N ARG A 56 -26.97 44.51 -8.18
CA ARG A 56 -26.80 43.81 -9.48
C ARG A 56 -25.73 42.71 -9.46
N LEU A 57 -24.76 42.77 -8.55
CA LEU A 57 -23.76 41.71 -8.36
C LEU A 57 -24.37 40.45 -7.71
N GLY A 58 -25.37 40.62 -6.84
CA GLY A 58 -26.02 39.53 -6.12
C GLY A 58 -26.86 38.62 -7.02
N SER A 59 -27.50 39.15 -8.06
CA SER A 59 -28.35 38.36 -8.97
C SER A 59 -27.59 37.28 -9.76
N ALA A 60 -26.29 37.47 -10.01
CA ALA A 60 -25.44 36.46 -10.65
C ALA A 60 -24.78 35.51 -9.64
N LEU A 61 -24.40 36.00 -8.46
CA LEU A 61 -23.65 35.24 -7.46
C LEU A 61 -24.51 34.28 -6.64
N PHE A 62 -25.77 34.61 -6.36
CA PHE A 62 -26.62 33.76 -5.53
C PHE A 62 -27.01 32.41 -6.18
N PRO A 63 -27.40 32.33 -7.46
CA PRO A 63 -27.67 31.04 -8.12
C PRO A 63 -26.43 30.15 -8.22
N LEU A 64 -25.24 30.75 -8.34
CA LEU A 64 -23.97 30.03 -8.33
C LEU A 64 -23.71 29.41 -6.95
N ALA A 65 -23.88 30.18 -5.88
CA ALA A 65 -23.73 29.70 -4.51
C ALA A 65 -24.70 28.55 -4.19
N ASP A 66 -25.98 28.69 -4.56
CA ASP A 66 -27.00 27.67 -4.36
C ASP A 66 -26.65 26.37 -5.12
N SER A 67 -26.11 26.49 -6.35
CA SER A 67 -25.62 25.35 -7.13
C SER A 67 -24.41 24.66 -6.50
N LEU A 68 -23.44 25.43 -5.99
CA LEU A 68 -22.24 24.90 -5.33
C LEU A 68 -22.59 24.14 -4.04
N ILE A 69 -23.53 24.65 -3.25
CA ILE A 69 -24.00 23.99 -2.03
C ILE A 69 -24.68 22.65 -2.37
N LEU A 70 -25.55 22.63 -3.38
CA LEU A 70 -26.22 21.41 -3.83
C LEU A 70 -25.23 20.37 -4.33
N CYS A 71 -24.24 20.77 -5.14
CA CYS A 71 -23.14 19.90 -5.54
C CYS A 71 -22.42 19.34 -4.31
N GLY A 72 -22.12 20.18 -3.33
CA GLY A 72 -21.52 19.76 -2.06
C GLY A 72 -22.31 18.68 -1.33
N LEU A 73 -23.62 18.87 -1.19
CA LEU A 73 -24.52 17.89 -0.56
C LEU A 73 -24.53 16.55 -1.31
N ILE A 74 -24.55 16.59 -2.65
CA ILE A 74 -24.48 15.39 -3.49
C ILE A 74 -23.16 14.66 -3.24
N PHE A 75 -22.04 15.38 -3.26
CA PHE A 75 -20.73 14.79 -3.00
C PHE A 75 -20.60 14.25 -1.58
N LEU A 76 -21.22 14.89 -0.57
CA LEU A 76 -21.26 14.37 0.78
C LEU A 76 -22.05 13.06 0.88
N ALA A 77 -23.22 12.98 0.24
CA ALA A 77 -24.01 11.76 0.18
C ALA A 77 -23.25 10.63 -0.56
N GLN A 78 -22.57 10.97 -1.65
CA GLN A 78 -21.71 10.06 -2.38
C GLN A 78 -20.51 9.60 -1.52
N ALA A 79 -19.84 10.50 -0.83
CA ALA A 79 -18.72 10.17 0.05
C ALA A 79 -19.17 9.26 1.22
N ALA A 80 -20.38 9.46 1.75
CA ALA A 80 -20.92 8.66 2.83
C ALA A 80 -21.22 7.21 2.44
N ILE A 81 -21.53 6.93 1.17
CA ILE A 81 -21.78 5.56 0.68
C ILE A 81 -20.50 4.80 0.27
N LEU A 82 -19.38 5.51 0.08
CA LEU A 82 -18.10 4.91 -0.35
C LEU A 82 -17.63 3.76 0.56
N PRO A 83 -17.62 3.89 1.91
CA PRO A 83 -17.17 2.80 2.76
C PRO A 83 -17.99 1.52 2.58
N LEU A 84 -19.30 1.65 2.30
CA LEU A 84 -20.15 0.50 2.01
C LEU A 84 -19.77 -0.14 0.66
N GLY A 85 -19.55 0.68 -0.37
CA GLY A 85 -19.10 0.19 -1.69
C GLY A 85 -17.79 -0.59 -1.58
N TYR A 86 -16.78 -0.04 -0.88
CA TYR A 86 -15.52 -0.72 -0.62
C TYR A 86 -15.70 -2.00 0.19
N PHE A 87 -16.53 -1.96 1.23
CA PHE A 87 -16.81 -3.13 2.06
C PHE A 87 -17.41 -4.29 1.25
N LEU A 88 -18.40 -3.98 0.38
CA LEU A 88 -19.07 -4.97 -0.46
C LEU A 88 -18.13 -5.49 -1.54
N SER A 89 -17.53 -4.61 -2.35
CA SER A 89 -16.65 -4.99 -3.46
C SER A 89 -15.39 -5.73 -3.02
N ALA A 90 -14.89 -5.52 -1.79
CA ALA A 90 -13.70 -6.23 -1.32
C ALA A 90 -13.99 -7.65 -0.77
N ARG A 91 -15.27 -8.02 -0.60
CA ARG A 91 -15.69 -9.30 0.04
C ARG A 91 -16.56 -10.17 -0.85
N TYR A 92 -17.37 -9.54 -1.70
CA TYR A 92 -18.36 -10.20 -2.52
C TYR A 92 -18.10 -9.81 -3.97
N HIS A 93 -17.72 -10.78 -4.82
CA HIS A 93 -17.48 -10.56 -6.25
C HIS A 93 -18.59 -11.18 -7.08
N ARG A 94 -18.70 -12.51 -7.05
CA ARG A 94 -19.64 -13.28 -7.86
C ARG A 94 -21.10 -13.13 -7.40
N LEU A 95 -22.01 -13.07 -8.36
CA LEU A 95 -23.46 -13.01 -8.16
C LEU A 95 -24.16 -14.15 -8.89
N PRO A 96 -24.07 -15.39 -8.39
CA PRO A 96 -24.60 -16.57 -9.08
C PRO A 96 -26.10 -16.44 -9.40
N PHE A 97 -26.87 -15.81 -8.51
CA PHE A 97 -28.32 -15.61 -8.68
C PHE A 97 -28.72 -14.74 -9.88
N LEU A 98 -27.79 -13.95 -10.46
CA LEU A 98 -28.08 -13.13 -11.64
C LEU A 98 -27.96 -13.91 -12.95
N HIS A 99 -27.29 -15.07 -12.98
CA HIS A 99 -27.08 -15.79 -14.23
C HIS A 99 -28.40 -16.23 -14.89
N PRO A 100 -29.38 -16.82 -14.18
CA PRO A 100 -30.66 -17.19 -14.79
C PRO A 100 -31.45 -15.97 -15.31
N LEU A 101 -31.26 -14.79 -14.69
CA LEU A 101 -31.95 -13.56 -15.09
C LEU A 101 -31.32 -12.92 -16.34
N LEU A 102 -29.99 -12.99 -16.48
CA LEU A 102 -29.27 -12.43 -17.63
C LEU A 102 -29.16 -13.41 -18.81
N TYR A 103 -29.26 -14.72 -18.57
CA TYR A 103 -29.23 -15.73 -19.62
C TYR A 103 -30.18 -15.47 -20.81
N PRO A 104 -31.50 -15.22 -20.62
CA PRO A 104 -32.39 -14.96 -21.75
C PRO A 104 -32.03 -13.68 -22.51
N LEU A 105 -31.50 -12.66 -21.80
CA LEU A 105 -31.09 -11.40 -22.42
C LEU A 105 -29.85 -11.59 -23.29
N LEU A 106 -28.86 -12.33 -22.80
CA LEU A 106 -27.65 -12.68 -23.56
C LEU A 106 -27.94 -13.65 -24.71
N LYS A 107 -28.88 -14.59 -24.54
CA LYS A 107 -29.31 -15.45 -25.63
C LYS A 107 -29.99 -14.65 -26.74
N ALA A 108 -30.75 -13.61 -26.39
CA ALA A 108 -31.42 -12.75 -27.34
C ALA A 108 -30.46 -11.89 -28.19
N THR A 109 -29.19 -11.74 -27.81
CA THR A 109 -28.18 -11.06 -28.63
C THR A 109 -27.61 -11.94 -29.75
N GLY A 110 -28.05 -13.21 -29.85
CA GLY A 110 -27.58 -14.16 -30.85
C GLY A 110 -26.28 -14.88 -30.49
N SER A 111 -25.78 -14.71 -29.26
CA SER A 111 -24.56 -15.36 -28.79
C SER A 111 -24.79 -16.86 -28.52
N TRP A 112 -23.83 -17.70 -28.92
CA TRP A 112 -23.84 -19.15 -28.63
C TRP A 112 -23.48 -19.39 -27.16
N ILE A 113 -24.48 -19.25 -26.29
CA ILE A 113 -24.32 -19.26 -24.83
C ILE A 113 -25.08 -20.43 -24.19
N SER A 114 -24.41 -21.12 -23.27
CA SER A 114 -25.03 -22.07 -22.35
C SER A 114 -24.79 -21.65 -20.90
N LEU A 115 -25.69 -22.07 -20.00
CA LEU A 115 -25.61 -21.81 -18.58
C LEU A 115 -25.41 -23.15 -17.87
N SER A 116 -24.30 -23.31 -17.16
CA SER A 116 -24.00 -24.48 -16.35
C SER A 116 -23.25 -24.06 -15.08
N ASP A 117 -23.59 -24.68 -13.95
CA ASP A 117 -22.94 -24.45 -12.65
C ASP A 117 -22.75 -22.97 -12.26
N GLY A 118 -23.76 -22.13 -12.54
CA GLY A 118 -23.71 -20.71 -12.21
C GLY A 118 -22.67 -19.90 -12.99
N ALA A 119 -22.26 -20.35 -14.18
CA ALA A 119 -21.41 -19.63 -15.12
C ALA A 119 -21.95 -19.74 -16.55
N PHE A 120 -21.59 -18.76 -17.38
CA PHE A 120 -21.85 -18.81 -18.82
C PHE A 120 -20.70 -19.49 -19.54
N PHE A 121 -21.04 -20.35 -20.50
CA PHE A 121 -20.08 -20.91 -21.45
C PHE A 121 -20.45 -20.39 -22.84
N ILE A 122 -19.52 -19.65 -23.44
CA ILE A 122 -19.72 -18.93 -24.69
C ILE A 122 -18.75 -19.48 -25.73
N GLN A 123 -19.29 -19.93 -26.85
CA GLN A 123 -18.47 -20.38 -27.97
C GLN A 123 -18.01 -19.17 -28.79
N THR A 124 -16.70 -18.92 -28.84
CA THR A 124 -16.07 -18.03 -29.82
C THR A 124 -15.54 -18.85 -31.00
N VAL A 125 -14.99 -18.17 -32.02
CA VAL A 125 -14.39 -18.83 -33.20
C VAL A 125 -13.18 -19.68 -32.81
N SER A 126 -12.42 -19.24 -31.80
CA SER A 126 -11.14 -19.84 -31.39
C SER A 126 -11.28 -20.80 -30.19
N ARG A 127 -12.18 -20.51 -29.24
CA ARG A 127 -12.30 -21.27 -27.98
C ARG A 127 -13.66 -21.13 -27.30
N THR A 128 -13.90 -21.93 -26.27
CA THR A 128 -15.04 -21.76 -25.37
C THR A 128 -14.60 -20.93 -24.17
N LEU A 129 -15.24 -19.79 -23.94
CA LEU A 129 -14.98 -18.92 -22.79
C LEU A 129 -15.96 -19.25 -21.66
N LYS A 130 -15.42 -19.47 -20.45
CA LYS A 130 -16.21 -19.47 -19.22
C LYS A 130 -16.30 -18.03 -18.71
N VAL A 131 -17.48 -17.61 -18.24
CA VAL A 131 -17.65 -16.26 -17.66
C VAL A 131 -18.61 -16.28 -16.48
N SER A 132 -18.14 -15.76 -15.35
CA SER A 132 -18.94 -15.52 -14.15
C SER A 132 -19.37 -14.05 -14.04
N ILE A 133 -20.61 -13.78 -13.62
CA ILE A 133 -21.10 -12.41 -13.35
C ILE A 133 -20.54 -11.90 -12.02
N SER A 134 -19.95 -10.69 -12.04
CA SER A 134 -19.46 -10.00 -10.85
C SER A 134 -20.11 -8.62 -10.59
N LEU A 135 -20.00 -8.12 -9.36
CA LEU A 135 -20.44 -6.77 -8.97
C LEU A 135 -19.70 -5.67 -9.76
N GLU A 136 -18.43 -5.92 -10.10
CA GLU A 136 -17.56 -5.01 -10.81
C GLU A 136 -18.00 -4.86 -12.28
N GLN A 137 -18.36 -5.97 -12.92
CA GLN A 137 -18.90 -5.94 -14.29
C GLN A 137 -20.20 -5.12 -14.37
N LEU A 138 -21.07 -5.21 -13.36
CA LEU A 138 -22.30 -4.43 -13.27
C LEU A 138 -22.06 -2.94 -12.99
N GLY A 139 -20.86 -2.57 -12.55
CA GLY A 139 -20.55 -1.20 -12.14
C GLY A 139 -21.24 -0.81 -10.82
N LEU A 140 -21.23 -1.70 -9.82
CA LEU A 140 -21.83 -1.45 -8.49
C LEU A 140 -21.38 -0.11 -7.90
N PHE A 141 -20.11 0.22 -8.03
CA PHE A 141 -19.55 1.41 -7.41
C PHE A 141 -20.12 2.72 -8.01
N PRO A 142 -20.09 2.94 -9.34
CA PRO A 142 -20.85 4.02 -9.98
C PRO A 142 -22.36 3.98 -9.68
N PHE A 143 -22.97 2.79 -9.59
CA PHE A 143 -24.38 2.64 -9.25
C PHE A 143 -24.70 3.22 -7.87
N LEU A 144 -23.96 2.83 -6.82
CA LEU A 144 -24.17 3.30 -5.45
C LEU A 144 -23.98 4.82 -5.34
N LEU A 145 -22.99 5.39 -6.02
CA LEU A 145 -22.74 6.83 -6.01
C LEU A 145 -23.84 7.62 -6.72
N THR A 146 -24.30 7.15 -7.88
CA THR A 146 -25.42 7.78 -8.57
C THR A 146 -26.71 7.65 -7.74
N LEU A 147 -26.94 6.49 -7.11
CA LEU A 147 -28.09 6.27 -6.24
C LEU A 147 -28.08 7.24 -5.05
N ALA A 148 -26.98 7.32 -4.31
CA ALA A 148 -26.86 8.20 -3.14
C ALA A 148 -27.03 9.68 -3.51
N GLY A 149 -26.31 10.15 -4.54
CA GLY A 149 -26.41 11.53 -5.01
C GLY A 149 -27.79 11.88 -5.57
N GLY A 150 -28.40 10.97 -6.34
CA GLY A 150 -29.72 11.17 -6.94
C GLY A 150 -30.83 11.18 -5.89
N LEU A 151 -30.79 10.28 -4.90
CA LEU A 151 -31.70 10.30 -3.76
C LEU A 151 -31.55 11.59 -2.95
N MET A 152 -30.32 12.05 -2.71
CA MET A 152 -30.07 13.33 -2.04
C MET A 152 -30.70 14.50 -2.79
N LEU A 153 -30.57 14.54 -4.12
CA LEU A 153 -31.19 15.56 -4.97
C LEU A 153 -32.72 15.50 -4.93
N LEU A 154 -33.31 14.30 -5.03
CA LEU A 154 -34.76 14.11 -4.97
C LEU A 154 -35.34 14.51 -3.60
N LEU A 155 -34.61 14.23 -2.52
CA LEU A 155 -34.96 14.66 -1.17
C LEU A 155 -34.85 16.18 -1.01
N ALA A 156 -33.75 16.78 -1.49
CA ALA A 156 -33.54 18.24 -1.44
C ALA A 156 -34.59 19.03 -2.21
N THR A 157 -35.09 18.46 -3.32
CA THR A 157 -36.17 19.05 -4.14
C THR A 157 -37.56 18.56 -3.76
N GLY A 158 -37.68 17.75 -2.71
CA GLY A 158 -38.93 17.40 -2.08
C GLY A 158 -39.85 16.44 -2.86
N GLN A 159 -39.28 15.62 -3.74
CA GLN A 159 -40.02 14.71 -4.62
C GLN A 159 -40.66 13.53 -3.87
N GLY A 160 -41.78 13.02 -4.41
CA GLY A 160 -42.51 11.89 -3.82
C GLY A 160 -41.87 10.52 -4.06
N ARG A 161 -42.24 9.53 -3.25
CA ARG A 161 -41.73 8.15 -3.29
C ARG A 161 -41.82 7.49 -4.67
N GLY A 162 -42.87 7.78 -5.44
CA GLY A 162 -43.03 7.24 -6.80
C GLY A 162 -41.92 7.68 -7.77
N ARG A 163 -41.45 8.94 -7.68
CA ARG A 163 -40.34 9.44 -8.51
C ARG A 163 -39.01 8.80 -8.11
N MET A 164 -38.83 8.55 -6.81
CA MET A 164 -37.66 7.82 -6.28
C MET A 164 -37.64 6.38 -6.78
N GLY A 165 -38.79 5.68 -6.79
CA GLY A 165 -38.93 4.34 -7.35
C GLY A 165 -38.63 4.29 -8.85
N LYS A 166 -39.17 5.24 -9.63
CA LYS A 166 -38.85 5.37 -11.07
C LYS A 166 -37.36 5.60 -11.31
N PHE A 167 -36.73 6.48 -10.52
CA PHE A 167 -35.29 6.72 -10.58
C PHE A 167 -34.48 5.44 -10.32
N PHE A 168 -34.83 4.68 -9.27
CA PHE A 168 -34.18 3.42 -8.94
C PHE A 168 -34.32 2.38 -10.06
N LEU A 169 -35.52 2.19 -10.61
CA LEU A 169 -35.78 1.23 -11.69
C LEU A 169 -35.00 1.57 -12.96
N ILE A 170 -34.95 2.85 -13.33
CA ILE A 170 -34.20 3.31 -14.51
C ILE A 170 -32.70 3.10 -14.30
N LEU A 171 -32.19 3.36 -13.10
CA LEU A 171 -30.79 3.12 -12.77
C LEU A 171 -30.44 1.62 -12.85
N CYS A 172 -31.30 0.74 -12.33
CA CYS A 172 -31.12 -0.71 -12.42
C CYS A 172 -31.14 -1.19 -13.88
N GLY A 173 -32.16 -0.79 -14.65
CA GLY A 173 -32.27 -1.15 -16.07
C GLY A 173 -31.07 -0.66 -16.89
N TYR A 174 -30.55 0.54 -16.59
CA TYR A 174 -29.34 1.04 -17.23
C TYR A 174 -28.11 0.19 -16.93
N CYS A 175 -27.93 -0.25 -15.69
CA CYS A 175 -26.76 -1.07 -15.33
C CYS A 175 -26.78 -2.43 -16.03
N VAL A 176 -27.96 -3.04 -16.18
CA VAL A 176 -28.14 -4.26 -16.99
C VAL A 176 -27.81 -3.98 -18.46
N ALA A 177 -28.36 -2.91 -19.05
CA ALA A 177 -28.07 -2.57 -20.44
C ALA A 177 -26.58 -2.27 -20.70
N ARG A 178 -25.93 -1.51 -19.79
CA ARG A 178 -24.49 -1.24 -19.82
C ARG A 178 -23.69 -2.54 -19.73
N PHE A 179 -24.06 -3.42 -18.80
CA PHE A 179 -23.41 -4.72 -18.65
C PHE A 179 -23.47 -5.50 -19.96
N LEU A 180 -24.66 -5.67 -20.55
CA LEU A 180 -24.81 -6.41 -21.82
C LEU A 180 -23.95 -5.82 -22.94
N MET A 181 -23.94 -4.49 -23.09
CA MET A 181 -23.13 -3.80 -24.09
C MET A 181 -21.63 -4.04 -23.89
N LEU A 182 -21.11 -3.80 -22.69
CA LEU A 182 -19.69 -4.01 -22.41
C LEU A 182 -19.31 -5.49 -22.43
N PHE A 183 -20.21 -6.38 -22.04
CA PHE A 183 -20.01 -7.81 -22.09
C PHE A 183 -19.77 -8.27 -23.53
N LEU A 184 -20.62 -7.87 -24.47
CA LEU A 184 -20.42 -8.18 -25.89
C LEU A 184 -19.09 -7.63 -26.43
N ILE A 185 -18.73 -6.40 -26.06
CA ILE A 185 -17.44 -5.83 -26.43
C ILE A 185 -16.30 -6.65 -25.83
N SER A 186 -16.38 -7.03 -24.56
CA SER A 186 -15.34 -7.81 -23.86
C SER A 186 -15.08 -9.18 -24.47
N LEU A 187 -16.11 -9.79 -25.06
CA LEU A 187 -15.98 -11.06 -25.79
C LEU A 187 -15.22 -10.86 -27.10
N GLU A 188 -15.45 -9.76 -27.81
CA GLU A 188 -14.79 -9.45 -29.08
C GLU A 188 -13.30 -9.14 -28.89
N ILE A 189 -12.95 -8.37 -27.86
CA ILE A 189 -11.56 -8.00 -27.55
C ILE A 189 -10.85 -8.98 -26.61
N GLU A 190 -11.56 -10.04 -26.18
CA GLU A 190 -11.11 -11.05 -25.22
C GLU A 190 -10.47 -10.47 -23.93
N THR A 191 -11.02 -9.38 -23.37
CA THR A 191 -10.56 -8.84 -22.09
C THR A 191 -11.67 -8.25 -21.22
N GLN A 192 -11.62 -8.53 -19.91
CA GLN A 192 -12.55 -7.96 -18.92
C GLN A 192 -12.07 -6.62 -18.34
N VAL A 193 -10.85 -6.17 -18.66
CA VAL A 193 -10.25 -4.92 -18.13
C VAL A 193 -11.12 -3.69 -18.44
N ILE A 194 -11.90 -3.73 -19.51
CA ILE A 194 -12.77 -2.62 -19.93
C ILE A 194 -13.84 -2.25 -18.88
N PHE A 195 -14.27 -3.20 -18.05
CA PHE A 195 -15.24 -2.94 -16.98
C PHE A 195 -14.67 -2.06 -15.87
N TRP A 196 -13.34 -2.08 -15.70
CA TRP A 196 -12.60 -1.33 -14.68
C TRP A 196 -11.90 -0.07 -15.22
N SER A 197 -11.84 0.09 -16.54
CA SER A 197 -11.26 1.27 -17.18
C SER A 197 -12.03 2.54 -16.80
N SER A 198 -11.31 3.55 -16.31
CA SER A 198 -11.89 4.83 -15.92
C SER A 198 -12.54 5.53 -17.12
N LEU A 199 -11.84 5.61 -18.25
CA LEU A 199 -12.36 6.24 -19.46
C LEU A 199 -13.62 5.53 -19.97
N ILE A 200 -13.58 4.20 -20.08
CA ILE A 200 -14.73 3.41 -20.57
C ILE A 200 -15.90 3.51 -19.58
N THR A 201 -15.63 3.50 -18.28
CA THR A 201 -16.66 3.73 -17.25
C THR A 201 -17.29 5.11 -17.40
N ALA A 202 -16.49 6.17 -17.59
CA ALA A 202 -17.01 7.52 -17.77
C ALA A 202 -17.89 7.64 -19.02
N VAL A 203 -17.41 7.13 -20.16
CA VAL A 203 -18.14 7.15 -21.44
C VAL A 203 -19.41 6.30 -21.37
N SER A 204 -19.32 5.08 -20.83
CA SER A 204 -20.46 4.16 -20.72
C SER A 204 -21.51 4.61 -19.71
N PHE A 205 -21.23 5.57 -18.82
CA PHE A 205 -22.23 6.19 -17.93
C PHE A 205 -22.67 7.59 -18.40
N PHE A 206 -22.16 8.11 -19.51
CA PHE A 206 -22.58 9.38 -20.07
C PHE A 206 -24.05 9.35 -20.56
N PRO A 207 -24.54 8.34 -21.32
CA PRO A 207 -25.94 8.28 -21.73
C PRO A 207 -26.93 8.27 -20.56
N LYS A 208 -26.61 7.58 -19.46
CA LYS A 208 -27.37 7.63 -18.19
C LYS A 208 -27.56 9.07 -17.72
N SER A 209 -26.54 9.90 -17.79
CA SER A 209 -26.61 11.30 -17.35
C SER A 209 -27.71 12.07 -18.10
N ILE A 210 -27.84 11.82 -19.41
CA ILE A 210 -28.88 12.44 -20.26
C ILE A 210 -30.27 11.95 -19.87
N ILE A 211 -30.43 10.64 -19.64
CA ILE A 211 -31.71 10.05 -19.21
C ILE A 211 -32.12 10.63 -17.85
N LEU A 212 -31.19 10.67 -16.90
CA LEU A 212 -31.42 11.21 -15.56
C LEU A 212 -31.76 12.69 -15.57
N ALA A 213 -31.23 13.47 -16.53
CA ALA A 213 -31.56 14.88 -16.66
C ALA A 213 -33.06 15.16 -16.90
N LYS A 214 -33.79 14.20 -17.47
CA LYS A 214 -35.24 14.31 -17.71
C LYS A 214 -36.10 13.98 -16.48
N ILE A 215 -35.55 13.20 -15.55
CA ILE A 215 -36.29 12.66 -14.40
C ILE A 215 -36.00 13.46 -13.15
N LEU A 216 -34.74 13.84 -12.98
CA LEU A 216 -34.27 14.64 -11.87
C LEU A 216 -34.75 16.09 -12.06
N PRO A 217 -35.26 16.73 -10.99
CA PRO A 217 -35.95 18.01 -11.10
C PRO A 217 -34.95 19.19 -11.12
N ILE A 218 -34.02 19.16 -12.08
CA ILE A 218 -32.87 20.09 -12.20
C ILE A 218 -33.32 21.53 -12.43
N SER A 219 -34.41 21.74 -13.19
CA SER A 219 -34.98 23.07 -13.44
C SER A 219 -35.62 23.71 -12.20
N SER A 220 -36.09 22.89 -11.25
CA SER A 220 -36.72 23.38 -10.01
C SER A 220 -35.73 23.79 -8.92
N VAL A 221 -34.45 23.47 -9.10
CA VAL A 221 -33.37 23.72 -8.14
C VAL A 221 -33.25 25.22 -7.81
N GLY A 222 -33.43 26.09 -8.82
CA GLY A 222 -33.36 27.54 -8.64
C GLY A 222 -34.55 28.17 -7.90
N GLN A 223 -35.65 27.44 -7.70
CA GLN A 223 -36.87 27.94 -7.02
C GLN A 223 -37.05 27.38 -5.61
N GLY A 224 -36.36 26.28 -5.25
CA GLY A 224 -36.50 25.61 -3.94
C GLY A 224 -35.33 25.78 -2.96
N LEU A 225 -34.15 26.23 -3.40
CA LEU A 225 -32.96 26.41 -2.55
C LEU A 225 -32.92 27.73 -1.76
N TYR A 226 -33.98 28.55 -1.84
CA TYR A 226 -34.06 29.89 -1.23
C TYR A 226 -33.82 29.95 0.30
N VAL A 227 -33.70 28.81 1.00
CA VAL A 227 -33.68 28.75 2.47
C VAL A 227 -32.67 27.72 2.99
N ILE A 228 -31.44 27.65 2.45
CA ILE A 228 -30.37 26.86 3.10
C ILE A 228 -29.77 27.62 4.31
N TYR A 229 -30.10 28.91 4.43
CA TYR A 229 -29.71 29.73 5.57
C TYR A 229 -30.70 29.48 6.70
N PRO A 230 -30.23 29.05 7.88
CA PRO A 230 -31.11 28.76 8.99
C PRO A 230 -31.87 30.03 9.37
N SER A 231 -33.20 29.94 9.41
CA SER A 231 -34.00 31.02 9.99
C SER A 231 -33.69 31.09 11.48
N LEU A 232 -33.25 32.26 11.97
CA LEU A 232 -32.86 32.50 13.37
C LEU A 232 -34.03 32.41 14.38
N GLY A 233 -35.20 31.90 13.96
CA GLY A 233 -36.46 31.99 14.69
C GLY A 233 -36.57 31.21 16.00
N SER A 234 -35.63 30.31 16.32
CA SER A 234 -35.54 29.69 17.66
C SER A 234 -34.15 29.09 17.92
N LEU A 235 -33.29 29.84 18.64
CA LEU A 235 -31.97 29.36 19.10
C LEU A 235 -32.04 28.02 19.86
N LYS A 236 -33.14 27.75 20.57
CA LYS A 236 -33.31 26.51 21.36
C LYS A 236 -33.55 25.28 20.45
N ALA A 237 -34.39 25.40 19.42
CA ALA A 237 -34.61 24.32 18.45
C ALA A 237 -33.33 24.07 17.62
N TYR A 238 -32.64 25.15 17.23
CA TYR A 238 -31.39 25.10 16.48
C TYR A 238 -30.28 24.36 17.24
N ARG A 239 -30.10 24.66 18.53
CA ARG A 239 -29.14 23.96 19.38
C ARG A 239 -29.46 22.48 19.56
N ARG A 240 -30.72 22.11 19.76
CA ARG A 240 -31.11 20.70 19.98
C ARG A 240 -30.89 19.85 18.72
N VAL A 241 -31.43 20.29 17.59
CA VAL A 241 -31.32 19.58 16.31
C VAL A 241 -29.86 19.51 15.83
N GLY A 242 -29.15 20.63 15.89
CA GLY A 242 -27.73 20.68 15.54
C GLY A 242 -26.87 19.78 16.42
N SER A 243 -27.11 19.74 17.74
CA SER A 243 -26.35 18.87 18.66
C SER A 243 -26.61 17.39 18.41
N LEU A 244 -27.87 16.98 18.17
CA LEU A 244 -28.21 15.59 17.85
C LEU A 244 -27.54 15.14 16.55
N LEU A 245 -27.56 15.99 15.53
CA LEU A 245 -26.90 15.68 14.27
C LEU A 245 -25.38 15.62 14.41
N PHE A 246 -24.77 16.59 15.09
CA PHE A 246 -23.34 16.62 15.38
C PHE A 246 -22.89 15.37 16.14
N LEU A 247 -23.56 15.06 17.26
CA LEU A 247 -23.24 13.88 18.07
C LEU A 247 -23.52 12.59 17.31
N GLY A 248 -24.61 12.55 16.52
CA GLY A 248 -24.97 11.42 15.67
C GLY A 248 -23.88 11.10 14.66
N THR A 249 -23.46 12.08 13.86
CA THR A 249 -22.41 11.87 12.84
C THR A 249 -21.05 11.62 13.49
N LEU A 250 -20.69 12.32 14.57
CA LEU A 250 -19.47 12.08 15.33
C LEU A 250 -19.41 10.62 15.82
N CYS A 251 -20.47 10.12 16.45
CA CYS A 251 -20.53 8.76 16.97
C CYS A 251 -20.49 7.72 15.83
N LEU A 252 -21.17 7.96 14.71
CA LEU A 252 -21.10 7.05 13.56
C LEU A 252 -19.69 6.98 12.96
N VAL A 253 -18.97 8.10 12.86
CA VAL A 253 -17.57 8.08 12.41
C VAL A 253 -16.69 7.37 13.42
N LEU A 254 -16.86 7.62 14.72
CA LEU A 254 -16.12 6.91 15.77
C LEU A 254 -16.41 5.41 15.76
N ALA A 255 -17.63 4.97 15.46
CA ALA A 255 -17.98 3.55 15.37
C ALA A 255 -17.17 2.80 14.30
N ILE A 256 -16.77 3.50 13.23
CA ILE A 256 -15.96 2.95 12.13
C ILE A 256 -14.45 3.17 12.39
N GLY A 257 -14.09 4.39 12.83
CA GLY A 257 -12.72 4.87 12.93
C GLY A 257 -12.00 4.53 14.24
N PHE A 258 -12.73 4.26 15.33
CA PHE A 258 -12.11 3.88 16.59
C PHE A 258 -11.50 2.49 16.49
N LYS A 259 -10.23 2.40 16.89
CA LYS A 259 -9.45 1.17 16.95
C LYS A 259 -9.04 0.97 18.40
N ASP A 260 -9.49 -0.12 19.01
CA ASP A 260 -9.24 -0.40 20.43
C ASP A 260 -7.72 -0.38 20.70
N PRO A 261 -7.17 0.58 21.46
CA PRO A 261 -5.74 0.59 21.76
C PRO A 261 -5.34 -0.56 22.68
N GLY A 262 -6.26 -1.15 23.43
CA GLY A 262 -5.99 -2.29 24.30
C GLY A 262 -4.95 -2.02 25.39
N ALA A 263 -4.47 -3.09 26.01
CA ALA A 263 -3.34 -3.10 26.94
C ALA A 263 -2.08 -3.57 26.20
N LYS A 264 -0.98 -2.81 26.25
CA LYS A 264 0.30 -3.26 25.70
C LYS A 264 0.89 -4.41 26.53
N LYS A 265 1.43 -5.42 25.86
CA LYS A 265 2.12 -6.58 26.46
C LYS A 265 3.65 -6.40 26.38
N PRO A 266 4.44 -7.20 27.13
CA PRO A 266 5.91 -7.11 27.14
C PRO A 266 6.58 -7.31 25.77
N GLY A 267 6.00 -8.15 24.91
CA GLY A 267 6.49 -8.38 23.55
C GLY A 267 7.40 -9.60 23.42
N ARG A 268 7.09 -10.70 24.10
CA ARG A 268 7.75 -11.99 23.93
C ARG A 268 7.19 -12.68 22.68
N ILE A 269 8.03 -12.90 21.68
CA ILE A 269 7.63 -13.44 20.38
C ILE A 269 8.10 -14.88 20.25
N LEU A 270 7.24 -15.74 19.72
CA LEU A 270 7.55 -17.11 19.31
C LEU A 270 7.29 -17.27 17.81
N ILE A 271 8.28 -17.76 17.08
CA ILE A 271 8.15 -18.13 15.67
C ILE A 271 8.11 -19.65 15.60
N ASP A 272 7.09 -20.19 14.93
CA ASP A 272 6.98 -21.62 14.71
C ASP A 272 7.87 -22.08 13.54
N GLU A 273 8.80 -22.98 13.83
CA GLU A 273 9.63 -23.70 12.86
C GLU A 273 9.26 -25.19 12.80
N ALA A 274 8.54 -25.71 13.81
CA ALA A 274 8.15 -27.12 13.89
C ALA A 274 7.36 -27.59 12.67
N HIS A 275 6.52 -26.71 12.10
CA HIS A 275 5.64 -27.04 10.97
C HIS A 275 6.10 -26.46 9.64
N SER A 276 7.27 -25.83 9.56
CA SER A 276 7.71 -25.07 8.38
C SER A 276 9.10 -25.52 7.93
N ASP A 277 9.15 -26.31 6.84
CA ASP A 277 10.38 -26.63 6.11
C ASP A 277 10.56 -25.70 4.90
N TRP A 278 10.32 -24.41 5.14
CA TRP A 278 10.46 -23.33 4.17
C TRP A 278 10.64 -22.01 4.94
N GLU A 279 11.22 -21.00 4.29
CA GLU A 279 11.41 -19.69 4.89
C GLU A 279 12.04 -19.73 6.31
N TRP A 280 13.08 -20.54 6.48
CA TRP A 280 13.73 -20.79 7.77
C TRP A 280 14.21 -19.49 8.44
N THR A 281 14.17 -19.43 9.77
CA THR A 281 14.73 -18.30 10.53
C THR A 281 16.10 -18.58 11.16
N ASP A 282 16.59 -19.81 11.13
CA ASP A 282 17.88 -20.25 11.70
C ASP A 282 19.01 -20.35 10.67
N GLU A 283 18.68 -20.48 9.39
CA GLU A 283 19.64 -20.41 8.29
C GLU A 283 20.20 -18.99 8.14
N LYS A 284 21.41 -18.80 8.68
CA LYS A 284 22.04 -17.48 8.74
C LYS A 284 22.25 -16.89 7.34
N PHE A 285 21.80 -15.64 7.16
CA PHE A 285 22.13 -14.86 5.98
C PHE A 285 23.49 -14.19 6.17
N ASP A 286 24.57 -14.88 5.81
CA ASP A 286 25.94 -14.39 5.97
C ASP A 286 26.78 -14.50 4.70
N THR A 287 28.08 -14.24 4.80
CA THR A 287 29.01 -14.26 3.65
C THR A 287 29.46 -15.66 3.24
N LYS A 288 28.91 -16.73 3.84
CA LYS A 288 29.31 -18.12 3.57
C LYS A 288 28.23 -18.91 2.84
N LEU A 289 26.96 -18.71 3.20
CA LEU A 289 25.85 -19.47 2.62
C LEU A 289 25.16 -18.69 1.49
N PHE A 290 25.22 -19.20 0.26
CA PHE A 290 24.56 -18.60 -0.92
C PHE A 290 23.47 -19.53 -1.48
N GLY A 291 22.74 -19.07 -2.50
CA GLY A 291 21.68 -19.84 -3.14
C GLY A 291 20.27 -19.51 -2.62
N LYS A 292 19.26 -20.16 -3.21
CA LYS A 292 17.84 -19.95 -2.87
C LYS A 292 17.51 -20.13 -1.39
N ARG A 293 18.12 -21.12 -0.72
CA ARG A 293 17.92 -21.40 0.71
C ARG A 293 18.38 -20.25 1.62
N SER A 294 19.42 -19.51 1.21
CA SER A 294 19.85 -18.30 1.94
C SER A 294 18.91 -17.12 1.72
N ASP A 295 18.26 -17.04 0.56
CA ASP A 295 17.58 -15.83 0.10
C ASP A 295 16.06 -15.85 0.40
N TYR A 296 15.42 -16.98 0.10
CA TYR A 296 14.01 -17.27 0.42
C TYR A 296 13.87 -17.77 1.85
N ASN A 297 14.42 -17.00 2.79
CA ASN A 297 14.39 -17.30 4.22
C ASN A 297 14.10 -16.05 5.06
N PHE A 298 13.70 -16.23 6.32
CA PHE A 298 13.25 -15.18 7.23
C PHE A 298 14.27 -14.85 8.33
N TYR A 299 15.54 -15.21 8.16
CA TYR A 299 16.60 -14.93 9.13
C TYR A 299 16.67 -13.43 9.46
N CYS A 300 16.71 -12.56 8.45
CA CYS A 300 16.80 -11.11 8.66
C CYS A 300 15.54 -10.55 9.33
N LEU A 301 14.36 -11.11 9.06
CA LEU A 301 13.13 -10.77 9.79
C LEU A 301 13.25 -11.09 11.28
N SER A 302 13.68 -12.32 11.60
CA SER A 302 13.82 -12.78 12.98
C SER A 302 14.83 -11.92 13.74
N GLU A 303 16.01 -11.71 13.16
CA GLU A 303 17.07 -10.87 13.74
C GLU A 303 16.59 -9.43 13.92
N TYR A 304 15.90 -8.87 12.93
CA TYR A 304 15.40 -7.50 12.99
C TYR A 304 14.43 -7.30 14.16
N LEU A 305 13.56 -8.27 14.45
CA LEU A 305 12.67 -8.22 15.61
C LEU A 305 13.42 -8.18 16.95
N THR A 306 14.61 -8.80 17.05
CA THR A 306 15.41 -8.80 18.29
C THR A 306 15.93 -7.42 18.67
N TYR A 307 16.00 -6.48 17.72
CA TYR A 307 16.36 -5.09 18.00
C TYR A 307 15.23 -4.34 18.71
N PHE A 308 13.97 -4.74 18.57
CA PHE A 308 12.80 -3.99 19.09
C PHE A 308 12.09 -4.68 20.25
N TYR A 309 12.18 -6.01 20.32
CA TYR A 309 11.45 -6.82 21.28
C TYR A 309 12.39 -7.53 22.25
N PRO A 310 12.00 -7.71 23.53
CA PRO A 310 12.87 -8.27 24.55
C PRO A 310 13.26 -9.72 24.27
N GLN A 311 12.42 -10.46 23.55
CA GLN A 311 12.61 -11.88 23.30
C GLN A 311 11.95 -12.28 21.99
N VAL A 312 12.72 -12.97 21.14
CA VAL A 312 12.25 -13.67 19.95
C VAL A 312 12.79 -15.10 20.06
N LYS A 313 11.90 -16.07 20.26
CA LYS A 313 12.22 -17.50 20.34
C LYS A 313 11.74 -18.20 19.08
N LYS A 314 12.39 -19.32 18.76
CA LYS A 314 11.99 -20.26 17.72
C LYS A 314 11.48 -21.54 18.37
N ASN A 315 10.45 -22.14 17.80
CA ASN A 315 9.83 -23.35 18.31
C ASN A 315 9.97 -24.49 17.31
N TYR A 316 10.53 -25.62 17.75
CA TYR A 316 10.74 -26.82 16.92
C TYR A 316 9.97 -28.04 17.46
N GLN A 317 9.03 -27.82 18.38
CA GLN A 317 8.24 -28.86 19.03
C GLN A 317 6.74 -28.57 18.84
N PRO A 318 5.85 -29.55 19.01
CA PRO A 318 4.42 -29.31 18.95
C PRO A 318 3.96 -28.19 19.91
N LEU A 319 3.03 -27.35 19.46
CA LEU A 319 2.53 -26.20 20.21
C LEU A 319 1.59 -26.64 21.34
N SER A 320 1.96 -26.33 22.58
CA SER A 320 1.14 -26.66 23.76
C SER A 320 0.73 -25.41 24.53
N GLN A 321 -0.27 -25.54 25.41
CA GLN A 321 -0.64 -24.47 26.34
C GLN A 321 0.55 -24.02 27.20
N HIS A 322 1.43 -24.94 27.59
CA HIS A 322 2.64 -24.64 28.35
C HIS A 322 3.60 -23.76 27.53
N THR A 323 3.90 -24.17 26.30
CA THR A 323 4.77 -23.40 25.39
C THR A 323 4.20 -22.00 25.14
N LEU A 324 2.88 -21.88 25.01
CA LEU A 324 2.20 -20.61 24.69
C LEU A 324 1.96 -19.70 25.91
N ALA A 325 2.06 -20.20 27.14
CA ALA A 325 1.85 -19.41 28.35
C ALA A 325 2.93 -18.34 28.57
N GLU A 326 4.14 -18.57 28.06
CA GLU A 326 5.29 -17.68 28.25
C GLU A 326 5.45 -16.62 27.17
N VAL A 327 4.54 -16.55 26.18
CA VAL A 327 4.71 -15.70 25.00
C VAL A 327 3.54 -14.73 24.86
N ASP A 328 3.77 -13.63 24.16
CA ASP A 328 2.76 -12.59 23.91
C ASP A 328 2.28 -12.61 22.45
N VAL A 329 3.15 -12.98 21.52
CA VAL A 329 2.86 -13.09 20.08
C VAL A 329 3.40 -14.40 19.53
N LEU A 330 2.56 -15.14 18.82
CA LEU A 330 2.90 -16.34 18.05
C LEU A 330 2.86 -16.00 16.55
N ILE A 331 3.90 -16.37 15.81
CA ILE A 331 4.00 -16.24 14.36
C ILE A 331 3.97 -17.64 13.76
N LEU A 332 2.94 -17.92 12.96
CA LEU A 332 2.85 -19.11 12.11
C LEU A 332 3.15 -18.67 10.68
N LYS A 333 4.29 -19.12 10.14
CA LYS A 333 4.72 -18.83 8.78
C LYS A 333 4.64 -20.10 7.94
N THR A 334 4.02 -19.99 6.76
CA THR A 334 4.21 -20.90 5.63
C THR A 334 4.43 -22.37 6.03
N PRO A 335 3.47 -22.99 6.75
CA PRO A 335 3.63 -24.35 7.25
C PRO A 335 3.67 -25.34 6.09
N THR A 336 4.61 -26.27 6.07
CA THR A 336 4.67 -27.36 5.08
C THR A 336 4.08 -28.67 5.63
N GLN A 337 3.53 -28.60 6.85
CA GLN A 337 3.02 -29.73 7.61
C GLN A 337 1.72 -29.35 8.34
N GLU A 338 0.92 -30.35 8.71
CA GLU A 338 -0.33 -30.15 9.44
C GLU A 338 -0.11 -29.88 10.93
N TYR A 339 -0.92 -29.00 11.51
CA TYR A 339 -1.08 -28.87 12.96
C TYR A 339 -2.09 -29.92 13.45
N SER A 340 -1.80 -30.56 14.59
CA SER A 340 -2.76 -31.44 15.26
C SER A 340 -3.94 -30.65 15.86
N GLU A 341 -5.06 -31.33 16.14
CA GLU A 341 -6.22 -30.66 16.75
C GLU A 341 -5.90 -30.07 18.13
N ASP A 342 -5.06 -30.74 18.94
CA ASP A 342 -4.64 -30.24 20.25
C ASP A 342 -3.84 -28.93 20.14
N GLU A 343 -2.97 -28.82 19.14
CA GLU A 343 -2.24 -27.60 18.86
C GLU A 343 -3.17 -26.48 18.42
N ILE A 344 -4.11 -26.78 17.52
CA ILE A 344 -5.10 -25.79 17.06
C ILE A 344 -5.93 -25.28 18.26
N LEU A 345 -6.36 -26.17 19.17
CA LEU A 345 -7.07 -25.79 20.39
C LEU A 345 -6.20 -24.96 21.34
N ALA A 346 -4.92 -25.30 21.49
CA ALA A 346 -3.97 -24.53 22.31
C ALA A 346 -3.76 -23.12 21.74
N ILE A 347 -3.65 -22.98 20.41
CA ILE A 347 -3.53 -21.70 19.72
C ILE A 347 -4.80 -20.87 19.89
N GLU A 348 -5.98 -21.47 19.76
CA GLU A 348 -7.25 -20.77 19.96
C GLU A 348 -7.37 -20.25 21.41
N ASP A 349 -7.05 -21.08 22.40
CA ASP A 349 -7.06 -20.70 23.81
C ASP A 349 -6.03 -19.61 24.14
N PHE A 350 -4.82 -19.69 23.56
CA PHE A 350 -3.80 -18.65 23.66
C PHE A 350 -4.33 -17.29 23.19
N VAL A 351 -4.96 -17.23 22.00
CA VAL A 351 -5.57 -15.99 21.49
C VAL A 351 -6.73 -15.58 22.40
N ALA A 352 -7.58 -16.51 22.83
CA ALA A 352 -8.70 -16.23 23.72
C ALA A 352 -8.30 -15.49 25.00
N LYS A 353 -7.13 -15.84 25.57
CA LYS A 353 -6.52 -15.30 26.80
C LYS A 353 -5.69 -14.03 26.58
N GLY A 354 -5.64 -13.50 25.36
CA GLY A 354 -4.95 -12.24 25.04
C GLY A 354 -3.67 -12.39 24.22
N GLY A 355 -3.38 -13.57 23.71
CA GLY A 355 -2.32 -13.82 22.74
C GLY A 355 -2.52 -13.07 21.43
N GLY A 356 -1.43 -12.70 20.78
CA GLY A 356 -1.43 -12.18 19.42
C GLY A 356 -1.00 -13.28 18.46
N LEU A 357 -1.76 -13.55 17.40
CA LEU A 357 -1.46 -14.55 16.39
C LEU A 357 -1.21 -13.89 15.04
N PHE A 358 -0.02 -14.09 14.47
CA PHE A 358 0.31 -13.68 13.11
C PHE A 358 0.30 -14.90 12.19
N LEU A 359 -0.59 -14.90 11.20
CA LEU A 359 -0.69 -15.92 10.17
C LEU A 359 -0.09 -15.35 8.87
N ILE A 360 1.03 -15.91 8.42
CA ILE A 360 1.70 -15.52 7.17
C ILE A 360 1.55 -16.67 6.18
N SER A 361 0.80 -16.44 5.12
CA SER A 361 0.54 -17.41 4.04
C SER A 361 1.29 -17.04 2.76
N ASP A 362 1.17 -17.91 1.76
CA ASP A 362 1.72 -17.75 0.43
C ASP A 362 0.65 -17.56 -0.65
N HIS A 363 1.10 -17.49 -1.91
CA HIS A 363 0.30 -17.23 -3.11
C HIS A 363 0.23 -18.42 -4.08
N THR A 364 0.94 -19.52 -3.83
CA THR A 364 0.92 -20.70 -4.70
C THR A 364 0.45 -21.96 -4.00
N ASN A 365 0.38 -21.99 -2.67
CA ASN A 365 0.10 -23.19 -1.89
C ASN A 365 0.98 -24.39 -2.29
N VAL A 366 2.21 -24.13 -2.78
CA VAL A 366 3.04 -25.13 -3.49
C VAL A 366 3.42 -26.31 -2.60
N PHE A 367 3.51 -26.09 -1.28
CA PHE A 367 3.76 -27.13 -0.28
C PHE A 367 2.54 -27.37 0.63
N GLY A 368 1.33 -27.05 0.18
CA GLY A 368 0.13 -27.10 1.01
C GLY A 368 0.07 -26.00 2.08
N MET A 369 0.88 -24.95 1.97
CA MET A 369 1.03 -23.91 2.99
C MET A 369 -0.27 -23.25 3.40
N SER A 370 -0.99 -22.71 2.44
CA SER A 370 -2.31 -22.13 2.67
C SER A 370 -3.31 -23.19 3.13
N THR A 371 -3.16 -24.46 2.74
CA THR A 371 -4.01 -25.58 3.14
C THR A 371 -3.89 -25.90 4.63
N TYR A 372 -2.66 -26.04 5.12
CA TYR A 372 -2.39 -26.34 6.53
C TYR A 372 -2.68 -25.13 7.42
N LEU A 373 -2.28 -23.93 7.00
CA LEU A 373 -2.55 -22.70 7.74
C LEU A 373 -4.05 -22.41 7.86
N ASN A 374 -4.85 -22.77 6.85
CA ASN A 374 -6.31 -22.63 6.88
C ASN A 374 -6.98 -23.48 7.96
N LYS A 375 -6.38 -24.58 8.44
CA LYS A 375 -6.94 -25.34 9.57
C LYS A 375 -6.99 -24.50 10.85
N VAL A 376 -5.96 -23.68 11.09
CA VAL A 376 -5.90 -22.71 12.18
C VAL A 376 -6.78 -21.49 11.87
N ALA A 377 -6.62 -20.89 10.68
CA ALA A 377 -7.28 -19.63 10.31
C ALA A 377 -8.82 -19.71 10.41
N LYS A 378 -9.41 -20.86 10.06
CA LYS A 378 -10.85 -21.09 10.12
C LYS A 378 -11.45 -20.95 11.51
N LYS A 379 -10.70 -21.22 12.59
CA LYS A 379 -11.16 -20.98 13.98
C LYS A 379 -11.48 -19.51 14.25
N PHE A 380 -10.91 -18.61 13.45
CA PHE A 380 -11.13 -17.16 13.53
C PHE A 380 -11.98 -16.61 12.37
N GLY A 381 -12.59 -17.50 11.57
CA GLY A 381 -13.40 -17.15 10.40
C GLY A 381 -12.62 -16.70 9.17
N LEU A 382 -11.28 -16.85 9.18
CA LEU A 382 -10.41 -16.44 8.10
C LEU A 382 -10.14 -17.61 7.15
N ARG A 383 -9.99 -17.32 5.85
CA ARG A 383 -9.55 -18.31 4.85
C ARG A 383 -8.69 -17.65 3.77
N PHE A 384 -7.45 -18.12 3.65
CA PHE A 384 -6.57 -17.85 2.50
C PHE A 384 -7.12 -18.61 1.29
N ARG A 385 -7.44 -17.89 0.22
CA ARG A 385 -7.91 -18.52 -1.02
C ARG A 385 -6.73 -19.09 -1.78
N TYR A 386 -7.02 -20.10 -2.60
CA TYR A 386 -6.03 -20.74 -3.47
C TYR A 386 -6.05 -20.00 -4.81
N ASP A 387 -5.53 -18.79 -4.77
CA ASP A 387 -5.40 -17.89 -5.90
C ASP A 387 -4.16 -17.02 -5.77
N VAL A 388 -3.81 -16.37 -6.88
CA VAL A 388 -2.74 -15.38 -6.96
C VAL A 388 -3.29 -14.07 -7.53
N THR A 389 -2.79 -12.94 -7.02
CA THR A 389 -3.23 -11.61 -7.43
C THR A 389 -2.20 -10.88 -8.29
N TYR A 390 -2.67 -10.21 -9.33
CA TYR A 390 -1.87 -9.32 -10.16
C TYR A 390 -2.56 -7.98 -10.40
N ASP A 391 -1.82 -6.98 -10.82
CA ASP A 391 -2.38 -5.75 -11.36
C ASP A 391 -3.27 -6.06 -12.59
N LEU A 392 -4.49 -5.52 -12.59
CA LEU A 392 -5.53 -5.83 -13.57
C LEU A 392 -5.17 -5.43 -15.00
N PRO A 393 -4.56 -4.26 -15.29
CA PRO A 393 -4.15 -3.96 -16.67
C PRO A 393 -2.80 -4.60 -17.05
N THR A 394 -1.81 -4.62 -16.16
CA THR A 394 -0.41 -4.91 -16.55
C THR A 394 0.06 -6.32 -16.24
N TYR A 395 -0.67 -7.08 -15.41
CA TYR A 395 -0.25 -8.38 -14.90
C TYR A 395 1.02 -8.31 -14.01
N GLN A 396 1.45 -7.10 -13.64
CA GLN A 396 2.58 -6.90 -12.74
C GLN A 396 2.18 -7.18 -11.28
N LEU A 397 3.18 -7.16 -10.39
CA LEU A 397 2.97 -7.26 -8.95
C LEU A 397 2.11 -6.11 -8.43
N SER A 398 1.30 -6.40 -7.43
CA SER A 398 0.36 -5.43 -6.85
C SER A 398 1.09 -4.34 -6.05
N LEU A 399 0.61 -3.10 -6.20
CA LEU A 399 1.05 -1.97 -5.39
C LEU A 399 -0.03 -1.57 -4.38
N TYR A 400 0.36 -1.46 -3.12
CA TYR A 400 -0.46 -0.92 -2.07
C TYR A 400 0.00 0.47 -1.67
N ARG A 401 -0.99 1.35 -1.47
CA ARG A 401 -0.82 2.69 -0.93
C ARG A 401 -1.77 2.82 0.26
N PRO A 402 -1.26 3.19 1.45
CA PRO A 402 -2.11 3.34 2.62
C PRO A 402 -3.18 4.42 2.37
N PRO A 403 -4.42 4.21 2.83
CA PRO A 403 -5.44 5.24 2.74
C PRO A 403 -5.09 6.44 3.63
N HIS A 404 -5.38 7.65 3.14
CA HIS A 404 -5.16 8.88 3.92
C HIS A 404 -6.12 9.03 5.09
N LEU A 405 -7.32 8.45 4.97
CA LEU A 405 -8.38 8.53 5.98
C LEU A 405 -8.51 7.19 6.70
N LEU A 406 -8.41 7.23 8.03
CA LEU A 406 -8.64 6.09 8.92
C LEU A 406 -7.88 4.79 8.51
N PRO A 407 -6.57 4.84 8.22
CA PRO A 407 -5.81 3.62 7.95
C PRO A 407 -5.86 2.68 9.15
N HIS A 408 -5.84 1.37 8.89
CA HIS A 408 -5.69 0.40 9.97
C HIS A 408 -4.35 0.64 10.70
N PRO A 409 -4.29 0.48 12.05
CA PRO A 409 -3.07 0.79 12.80
C PRO A 409 -1.81 0.07 12.33
N VAL A 410 -1.96 -1.15 11.80
CA VAL A 410 -0.88 -1.96 11.22
C VAL A 410 -0.19 -1.27 10.03
N VAL A 411 -0.94 -0.51 9.21
CA VAL A 411 -0.46 0.02 7.92
C VAL A 411 -0.31 1.54 7.91
N GLN A 412 -0.60 2.23 9.01
CA GLN A 412 -0.62 3.70 9.02
C GLN A 412 0.77 4.35 8.86
N HIS A 413 1.85 3.58 9.04
CA HIS A 413 3.24 4.01 8.85
C HIS A 413 3.90 3.37 7.63
N VAL A 414 3.18 2.53 6.88
CA VAL A 414 3.69 1.84 5.71
C VAL A 414 3.76 2.82 4.54
N PRO A 415 4.92 3.07 3.91
CA PRO A 415 5.01 3.87 2.67
C PRO A 415 4.36 3.15 1.47
N LEU A 416 4.69 3.55 0.25
CA LEU A 416 4.36 2.76 -0.95
C LEU A 416 4.88 1.33 -0.77
N PHE A 417 4.01 0.34 -0.98
CA PHE A 417 4.31 -1.05 -0.70
C PHE A 417 4.12 -1.89 -1.96
N LEU A 418 5.21 -2.43 -2.51
CA LEU A 418 5.17 -3.44 -3.57
C LEU A 418 5.03 -4.85 -2.98
N PHE A 419 4.00 -5.60 -3.36
CA PHE A 419 3.87 -7.02 -3.02
C PHE A 419 4.90 -7.86 -3.80
N GLY A 420 5.28 -9.03 -3.26
CA GLY A 420 6.12 -10.02 -3.92
C GLY A 420 5.31 -11.05 -4.72
N SER A 421 4.10 -11.35 -4.25
CA SER A 421 2.97 -12.00 -4.92
C SER A 421 2.02 -12.46 -3.79
N SER A 422 0.71 -12.28 -3.94
CA SER A 422 -0.22 -12.49 -2.84
C SER A 422 -1.44 -13.32 -3.25
N CYS A 423 -2.07 -14.01 -2.30
CA CYS A 423 -3.43 -14.53 -2.47
C CYS A 423 -4.49 -13.55 -1.93
N THR A 424 -5.76 -13.86 -2.17
CA THR A 424 -6.90 -13.14 -1.61
C THR A 424 -7.41 -13.79 -0.31
N LEU A 425 -8.02 -12.99 0.57
CA LEU A 425 -8.61 -13.44 1.83
C LEU A 425 -10.14 -13.40 1.82
N ALA A 426 -10.76 -14.52 2.21
CA ALA A 426 -12.15 -14.54 2.63
C ALA A 426 -12.24 -14.32 4.16
N ILE A 427 -13.01 -13.33 4.58
CA ILE A 427 -13.11 -12.89 5.98
C ILE A 427 -14.57 -12.60 6.36
N PRO A 428 -14.95 -12.68 7.65
CA PRO A 428 -16.30 -12.37 8.09
C PRO A 428 -16.57 -10.86 8.03
N PRO A 429 -17.85 -10.44 8.01
CA PRO A 429 -18.23 -9.02 8.05
C PRO A 429 -17.67 -8.23 9.24
N THR A 430 -17.41 -8.90 10.35
CA THR A 430 -16.89 -8.31 11.60
C THR A 430 -15.38 -8.13 11.60
N ALA A 431 -14.64 -8.77 10.68
CA ALA A 431 -13.20 -8.64 10.56
C ALA A 431 -12.82 -7.32 9.86
N SER A 432 -11.72 -6.72 10.32
CA SER A 432 -11.16 -5.51 9.72
C SER A 432 -10.34 -5.85 8.49
N SER A 433 -10.56 -5.12 7.38
CA SER A 433 -9.68 -5.14 6.22
C SER A 433 -8.45 -4.28 6.51
N VAL A 434 -7.27 -4.89 6.56
CA VAL A 434 -6.00 -4.20 6.89
C VAL A 434 -5.35 -3.65 5.62
N ILE A 435 -5.24 -4.48 4.59
CA ILE A 435 -4.79 -4.10 3.25
C ILE A 435 -5.88 -4.51 2.25
N ILE A 436 -6.33 -3.52 1.47
CA ILE A 436 -7.23 -3.72 0.33
C ILE A 436 -6.43 -3.34 -0.93
N GLY A 437 -6.18 -4.32 -1.79
CA GLY A 437 -5.62 -4.11 -3.11
C GLY A 437 -6.65 -3.46 -4.03
N TYR A 438 -6.21 -2.54 -4.89
CA TYR A 438 -7.07 -1.81 -5.81
C TYR A 438 -6.75 -2.16 -7.26
N GLY A 439 -7.79 -2.50 -8.03
CA GLY A 439 -7.63 -2.80 -9.46
C GLY A 439 -6.76 -4.02 -9.70
N LEU A 440 -6.99 -5.07 -8.93
CA LEU A 440 -6.30 -6.34 -9.13
C LEU A 440 -7.20 -7.31 -9.89
N ARG A 441 -6.60 -8.35 -10.44
CA ARG A 441 -7.25 -9.59 -10.86
C ARG A 441 -6.72 -10.75 -10.02
N ASN A 442 -7.56 -11.74 -9.76
CA ASN A 442 -7.11 -13.01 -9.20
C ASN A 442 -7.11 -14.11 -10.28
N HIS A 443 -6.27 -15.11 -10.11
CA HIS A 443 -6.36 -16.34 -10.87
C HIS A 443 -6.23 -17.51 -9.92
N TYR A 444 -7.05 -18.54 -10.13
CA TYR A 444 -6.90 -19.78 -9.39
C TYR A 444 -5.57 -20.44 -9.71
N LEU A 445 -5.06 -21.21 -8.75
CA LEU A 445 -3.82 -21.95 -8.92
C LEU A 445 -3.95 -23.01 -10.03
N ASP A 446 -2.89 -23.18 -10.80
CA ASP A 446 -2.79 -24.22 -11.83
C ASP A 446 -1.86 -25.34 -11.38
N TYR A 447 -2.43 -26.40 -10.81
CA TYR A 447 -1.68 -27.55 -10.31
C TYR A 447 -0.90 -28.33 -11.39
N SER A 448 -1.11 -28.05 -12.68
CA SER A 448 -0.31 -28.63 -13.76
C SER A 448 1.06 -27.94 -13.92
N GLN A 449 1.22 -26.72 -13.39
CA GLN A 449 2.46 -25.95 -13.49
C GLN A 449 3.40 -26.22 -12.32
N LYS A 450 4.71 -26.19 -12.56
CA LYS A 450 5.73 -26.52 -11.54
C LYS A 450 5.59 -25.76 -10.22
N ASN A 451 5.15 -24.49 -10.29
CA ASN A 451 5.02 -23.61 -9.13
C ASN A 451 3.55 -23.19 -8.88
N PHE A 452 2.60 -23.87 -9.51
CA PHE A 452 1.16 -23.60 -9.44
C PHE A 452 0.69 -22.20 -9.88
N PHE A 453 1.58 -21.42 -10.51
CA PHE A 453 1.19 -20.18 -11.17
C PHE A 453 0.40 -20.48 -12.45
N PRO A 454 -0.72 -19.79 -12.68
CA PRO A 454 -1.53 -19.98 -13.88
C PRO A 454 -0.87 -19.37 -15.12
N ILE A 455 -1.24 -19.88 -16.30
CA ILE A 455 -0.85 -19.32 -17.61
C ILE A 455 -1.77 -18.12 -17.92
N PRO A 456 -1.25 -16.87 -17.96
CA PRO A 456 -2.07 -15.65 -18.06
C PRO A 456 -2.97 -15.55 -19.30
N GLU A 457 -2.53 -16.06 -20.44
CA GLU A 457 -3.17 -15.88 -21.75
C GLU A 457 -4.42 -16.77 -21.95
N GLU A 458 -4.58 -17.80 -21.12
CA GLU A 458 -5.60 -18.83 -21.30
C GLU A 458 -6.89 -18.57 -20.50
N ASP A 459 -6.83 -17.73 -19.46
CA ASP A 459 -7.94 -17.57 -18.52
C ASP A 459 -8.72 -16.25 -18.72
N PHE A 460 -9.92 -16.37 -19.29
CA PHE A 460 -10.87 -15.27 -19.38
C PHE A 460 -11.75 -15.14 -18.12
N ASP A 461 -11.89 -16.16 -17.26
CA ASP A 461 -12.81 -16.18 -16.10
C ASP A 461 -12.10 -15.83 -14.77
N TYR A 462 -11.60 -14.61 -14.66
CA TYR A 462 -11.00 -14.10 -13.42
C TYR A 462 -11.93 -13.15 -12.65
N GLU A 463 -11.83 -13.14 -11.31
CA GLU A 463 -12.39 -12.05 -10.52
C GLU A 463 -11.45 -10.85 -10.60
N PHE A 464 -12.01 -9.64 -10.56
CA PHE A 464 -11.21 -8.42 -10.55
C PHE A 464 -11.86 -7.34 -9.69
N GLY A 465 -11.07 -6.36 -9.28
CA GLY A 465 -11.53 -5.20 -8.52
C GLY A 465 -10.75 -4.98 -7.24
N LEU A 466 -11.46 -4.99 -6.11
CA LEU A 466 -10.87 -4.79 -4.79
C LEU A 466 -10.67 -6.15 -4.10
N PHE A 467 -9.49 -6.46 -3.60
CA PHE A 467 -9.29 -7.70 -2.84
C PHE A 467 -8.63 -7.43 -1.50
N ILE A 468 -9.00 -8.24 -0.50
CA ILE A 468 -8.36 -8.19 0.81
C ILE A 468 -7.07 -9.03 0.74
N GLN A 469 -5.94 -8.37 0.97
CA GLN A 469 -4.59 -8.99 1.01
C GLN A 469 -4.04 -9.03 2.47
N SER A 470 -4.73 -8.39 3.41
CA SER A 470 -4.48 -8.58 4.85
C SER A 470 -5.72 -8.27 5.67
N ALA A 471 -5.94 -9.04 6.73
CA ALA A 471 -7.12 -8.90 7.58
C ALA A 471 -6.81 -9.09 9.06
N ALA A 472 -7.58 -8.41 9.91
CA ALA A 472 -7.42 -8.43 11.36
C ALA A 472 -8.73 -8.83 12.06
N VAL A 473 -8.61 -9.67 13.09
CA VAL A 473 -9.72 -10.14 13.93
C VAL A 473 -9.38 -9.88 15.40
N GLU A 474 -10.29 -9.20 16.10
CA GLU A 474 -10.26 -9.06 17.56
C GLU A 474 -11.03 -10.22 18.21
N TYR A 475 -10.31 -11.27 18.60
CA TYR A 475 -10.88 -12.50 19.14
C TYR A 475 -10.76 -12.55 20.66
N ARG A 476 -11.89 -12.42 21.37
CA ARG A 476 -11.93 -12.35 22.84
C ARG A 476 -10.93 -11.30 23.35
N GLN A 477 -10.00 -11.67 24.22
CA GLN A 477 -8.99 -10.74 24.72
C GLN A 477 -7.81 -10.56 23.76
N GLY A 478 -7.63 -11.41 22.75
CA GLY A 478 -6.49 -11.41 21.85
C GLY A 478 -6.80 -10.95 20.43
N ARG A 479 -5.82 -11.13 19.55
CA ARG A 479 -5.81 -10.54 18.21
C ARG A 479 -5.20 -11.50 17.21
N VAL A 480 -5.79 -11.56 16.03
CA VAL A 480 -5.29 -12.36 14.90
C VAL A 480 -5.08 -11.45 13.71
N LEU A 481 -3.93 -11.56 13.06
CA LEU A 481 -3.60 -10.87 11.83
C LEU A 481 -3.27 -11.92 10.77
N ALA A 482 -3.92 -11.85 9.62
CA ALA A 482 -3.63 -12.66 8.44
C ALA A 482 -2.98 -11.80 7.36
N TYR A 483 -1.94 -12.34 6.73
CA TYR A 483 -1.18 -11.69 5.66
C TYR A 483 -0.86 -12.71 4.56
N THR A 484 -1.01 -12.31 3.30
CA THR A 484 -1.13 -13.24 2.16
C THR A 484 0.12 -13.38 1.30
N ASP A 485 1.25 -12.79 1.70
CA ASP A 485 2.46 -12.74 0.90
C ASP A 485 3.71 -12.92 1.75
N SER A 486 4.16 -14.17 1.89
CA SER A 486 5.37 -14.50 2.61
C SER A 486 6.65 -13.96 1.96
N THR A 487 6.68 -13.82 0.63
CA THR A 487 7.82 -13.30 -0.14
C THR A 487 8.27 -11.93 0.34
N CYS A 488 7.34 -11.08 0.77
CA CYS A 488 7.63 -9.77 1.36
C CYS A 488 8.56 -9.81 2.57
N PHE A 489 8.64 -10.94 3.27
CA PHE A 489 9.48 -11.11 4.46
C PHE A 489 10.74 -11.94 4.22
N SER A 490 10.96 -12.41 2.98
CA SER A 490 12.22 -13.03 2.58
C SER A 490 13.39 -12.02 2.65
N ASN A 491 14.60 -12.49 2.97
CA ASN A 491 15.79 -11.64 3.13
C ASN A 491 16.02 -10.66 1.97
N PHE A 492 15.80 -11.08 0.72
CA PHE A 492 15.98 -10.21 -0.45
C PHE A 492 14.99 -9.05 -0.55
N PHE A 493 13.87 -9.10 0.18
CA PHE A 493 12.78 -8.13 0.05
C PHE A 493 12.41 -7.42 1.35
N MET A 494 12.76 -8.00 2.51
CA MET A 494 12.37 -7.53 3.85
C MET A 494 12.78 -6.08 4.17
N PHE A 495 13.86 -5.55 3.58
CA PHE A 495 14.29 -4.15 3.82
C PHE A 495 13.96 -3.17 2.69
N ILE A 496 13.25 -3.63 1.66
CA ILE A 496 12.63 -2.71 0.70
C ILE A 496 11.54 -1.90 1.43
N PRO A 497 11.37 -0.59 1.12
CA PRO A 497 10.41 0.26 1.84
C PRO A 497 9.03 -0.38 1.98
N GLY A 498 8.46 -0.28 3.18
CA GLY A 498 7.14 -0.80 3.50
C GLY A 498 7.15 -2.09 4.31
N LYS A 499 8.14 -2.99 4.08
CA LYS A 499 8.18 -4.31 4.72
C LYS A 499 8.61 -4.24 6.18
N PRO A 500 9.67 -3.49 6.56
CA PRO A 500 10.01 -3.29 7.97
C PRO A 500 8.88 -2.59 8.73
N GLU A 501 8.26 -1.57 8.14
CA GLU A 501 7.16 -0.84 8.76
C GLU A 501 5.93 -1.72 8.94
N LEU A 502 5.58 -2.56 7.96
CA LEU A 502 4.47 -3.49 8.04
C LEU A 502 4.73 -4.54 9.12
N LEU A 503 5.93 -5.12 9.19
CA LEU A 503 6.29 -6.10 10.22
C LEU A 503 6.16 -5.49 11.62
N LEU A 504 6.81 -4.34 11.86
CA LEU A 504 6.77 -3.70 13.17
C LEU A 504 5.36 -3.23 13.55
N GLY A 505 4.58 -2.71 12.60
CA GLY A 505 3.18 -2.34 12.79
C GLY A 505 2.28 -3.54 13.11
N SER A 506 2.55 -4.68 12.46
CA SER A 506 1.86 -5.95 12.70
C SER A 506 2.10 -6.45 14.13
N ILE A 507 3.38 -6.55 14.54
CA ILE A 507 3.72 -7.02 15.88
C ILE A 507 3.23 -6.04 16.96
N GLU A 508 3.35 -4.72 16.77
CA GLU A 508 2.86 -3.74 17.75
C GLU A 508 1.34 -3.82 17.95
N TRP A 509 0.58 -4.11 16.88
CA TRP A 509 -0.86 -4.32 16.98
C TRP A 509 -1.23 -5.64 17.68
N LEU A 510 -0.51 -6.73 17.36
CA LEU A 510 -0.68 -8.06 17.97
C LEU A 510 -0.20 -8.13 19.43
N ASN A 511 0.78 -7.30 19.78
CA ASN A 511 1.36 -7.23 21.12
C ASN A 511 0.47 -6.45 22.11
N ARG A 512 -0.86 -6.57 21.96
CA ARG A 512 -1.87 -5.95 22.82
C ARG A 512 -3.01 -6.91 23.18
N LYS A 513 -3.64 -6.67 24.34
CA LYS A 513 -4.90 -7.31 24.75
C LYS A 513 -6.07 -6.35 24.53
N ASN A 514 -7.19 -6.83 24.00
CA ASN A 514 -8.39 -6.00 23.81
C ASN A 514 -8.97 -5.56 25.15
N ARG A 515 -9.46 -4.33 25.22
CA ARG A 515 -10.12 -3.74 26.40
C ARG A 515 -11.47 -3.13 26.06
N TYR A 516 -11.58 -2.43 24.94
CA TYR A 516 -12.75 -1.61 24.59
C TYR A 516 -13.57 -2.19 23.45
N ARG A 517 -13.79 -3.51 23.47
CA ARG A 517 -14.44 -4.27 22.36
C ARG A 517 -15.84 -3.78 22.01
N LEU A 518 -16.59 -3.31 23.00
CA LEU A 518 -17.95 -2.81 22.81
C LEU A 518 -17.99 -1.34 22.37
N ALA A 519 -16.86 -0.62 22.36
CA ALA A 519 -16.86 0.82 22.06
C ALA A 519 -17.47 1.14 20.69
N ASN A 520 -17.10 0.39 19.65
CA ASN A 520 -17.64 0.60 18.30
C ASN A 520 -19.14 0.35 18.24
N LEU A 521 -19.63 -0.68 18.95
CA LEU A 521 -21.07 -0.94 19.05
C LEU A 521 -21.79 0.16 19.83
N LEU A 522 -21.23 0.63 20.94
CA LEU A 522 -21.80 1.71 21.75
C LEU A 522 -21.84 3.02 20.97
N PHE A 523 -20.79 3.35 20.21
CA PHE A 523 -20.79 4.50 19.29
C PHE A 523 -21.84 4.35 18.19
N LEU A 524 -21.99 3.14 17.62
CA LEU A 524 -23.03 2.88 16.61
C LEU A 524 -24.44 3.08 17.19
N LEU A 525 -24.72 2.52 18.37
CA LEU A 525 -25.99 2.64 19.06
C LEU A 525 -26.28 4.09 19.47
N ALA A 526 -25.28 4.81 19.99
CA ALA A 526 -25.40 6.23 20.31
C ALA A 526 -25.69 7.07 19.06
N GLY A 527 -24.98 6.79 17.96
CA GLY A 527 -25.24 7.42 16.66
C GLY A 527 -26.66 7.17 16.16
N ALA A 528 -27.12 5.92 16.22
CA ALA A 528 -28.48 5.53 15.84
C ALA A 528 -29.54 6.20 16.73
N CYS A 529 -29.33 6.25 18.05
CA CYS A 529 -30.23 6.94 18.99
C CYS A 529 -30.31 8.44 18.70
N CYS A 530 -29.19 9.09 18.40
CA CYS A 530 -29.16 10.50 18.01
C CYS A 530 -29.94 10.74 16.71
N LEU A 531 -29.79 9.87 15.70
CA LEU A 531 -30.56 9.97 14.45
C LEU A 531 -32.05 9.68 14.63
N PHE A 532 -32.42 8.75 15.51
CA PHE A 532 -33.81 8.47 15.86
C PHE A 532 -34.44 9.65 16.61
N GLY A 533 -33.74 10.21 17.61
CA GLY A 533 -34.14 11.43 18.31
C GLY A 533 -34.27 12.61 17.36
N LEU A 534 -33.37 12.72 16.37
CA LEU A 534 -33.48 13.71 15.30
C LEU A 534 -34.78 13.53 14.52
N ALA A 535 -35.15 12.31 14.13
CA ALA A 535 -36.39 12.03 13.40
C ALA A 535 -37.66 12.42 14.19
N ILE A 536 -37.65 12.29 15.52
CA ILE A 536 -38.79 12.68 16.39
C ILE A 536 -38.88 14.20 16.56
N VAL A 537 -37.73 14.85 16.82
CA VAL A 537 -37.66 16.29 17.10
C VAL A 537 -37.70 17.11 15.79
N TRP A 538 -37.60 16.45 14.63
CA TRP A 538 -37.65 17.07 13.32
C TRP A 538 -39.01 17.71 13.03
N ARG A 539 -39.11 18.98 13.39
CA ARG A 539 -40.18 19.93 13.06
C ARG A 539 -39.77 21.05 12.07
N PRO A 540 -38.47 21.30 11.74
CA PRO A 540 -38.11 22.35 10.80
C PRO A 540 -38.55 22.09 9.35
N LYS A 541 -38.58 23.14 8.54
CA LYS A 541 -38.79 23.02 7.09
C LYS A 541 -37.61 22.25 6.48
N ARG A 542 -37.85 21.53 5.37
CA ARG A 542 -36.84 20.72 4.66
C ARG A 542 -35.53 21.48 4.39
N ALA A 543 -35.61 22.78 4.17
CA ALA A 543 -34.46 23.62 3.85
C ALA A 543 -33.53 23.86 5.06
N ASP A 544 -34.08 23.93 6.28
CA ASP A 544 -33.29 24.02 7.50
C ASP A 544 -32.44 22.75 7.71
N PHE A 545 -32.96 21.56 7.32
CA PHE A 545 -32.25 20.26 7.44
C PHE A 545 -30.90 20.29 6.75
N LEU A 546 -30.89 20.80 5.51
CA LEU A 546 -29.70 20.86 4.68
C LEU A 546 -28.66 21.80 5.30
N GLY A 547 -29.10 22.93 5.87
CA GLY A 547 -28.24 23.84 6.61
C GLY A 547 -27.63 23.20 7.86
N TYR A 548 -28.41 22.44 8.65
CA TYR A 548 -27.88 21.70 9.81
C TYR A 548 -26.90 20.61 9.38
N LEU A 549 -27.21 19.85 8.33
CA LEU A 549 -26.36 18.76 7.82
C LEU A 549 -24.98 19.28 7.39
N LEU A 550 -24.94 20.39 6.68
CA LEU A 550 -23.70 21.02 6.22
C LEU A 550 -22.85 21.58 7.35
N THR A 551 -23.47 22.09 8.42
CA THR A 551 -22.76 22.74 9.53
C THR A 551 -22.37 21.75 10.61
N PHE A 552 -23.36 21.15 11.26
CA PHE A 552 -23.17 20.26 12.40
C PHE A 552 -22.79 18.85 11.99
N GLY A 553 -23.41 18.33 10.93
CA GLY A 553 -23.14 16.99 10.42
C GLY A 553 -21.69 16.86 9.96
N LEU A 554 -21.24 17.81 9.11
CA LEU A 554 -19.87 17.86 8.60
C LEU A 554 -18.85 18.08 9.73
N LEU A 555 -19.14 18.98 10.69
CA LEU A 555 -18.26 19.20 11.84
C LEU A 555 -18.09 17.91 12.66
N GLY A 556 -19.17 17.15 12.87
CA GLY A 556 -19.12 15.85 13.56
C GLY A 556 -18.27 14.84 12.81
N VAL A 557 -18.37 14.80 11.48
CA VAL A 557 -17.51 13.94 10.63
C VAL A 557 -16.04 14.33 10.74
N VAL A 558 -15.71 15.61 10.57
CA VAL A 558 -14.33 16.11 10.62
C VAL A 558 -13.70 15.87 11.98
N LEU A 559 -14.41 16.18 13.07
CA LEU A 559 -13.92 15.93 14.42
C LEU A 559 -13.82 14.42 14.71
N GLY A 560 -14.74 13.59 14.21
CA GLY A 560 -14.68 12.14 14.37
C GLY A 560 -13.48 11.51 13.65
N ILE A 561 -13.20 11.93 12.42
CA ILE A 561 -12.02 11.48 11.65
C ILE A 561 -10.74 11.92 12.37
N SER A 562 -10.68 13.20 12.76
CA SER A 562 -9.52 13.77 13.44
C SER A 562 -9.24 13.08 14.77
N ALA A 563 -10.29 12.86 15.58
CA ALA A 563 -10.18 12.17 16.86
C ALA A 563 -9.72 10.71 16.67
N SER A 564 -10.33 9.98 15.73
CA SER A 564 -9.95 8.59 15.42
C SER A 564 -8.49 8.48 14.98
N HIS A 565 -8.06 9.38 14.09
CA HIS A 565 -6.69 9.42 13.57
C HIS A 565 -5.68 9.79 14.66
N LEU A 566 -5.97 10.80 15.49
CA LEU A 566 -5.11 11.20 16.62
C LEU A 566 -4.99 10.07 17.65
N LEU A 567 -6.11 9.42 18.00
CA LEU A 567 -6.11 8.28 18.93
C LEU A 567 -5.31 7.11 18.36
N SER A 568 -5.48 6.78 17.08
CA SER A 568 -4.70 5.71 16.43
C SER A 568 -3.21 6.04 16.43
N ARG A 569 -2.79 7.20 15.93
CA ARG A 569 -1.37 7.58 15.84
C ARG A 569 -0.70 7.70 17.20
N LYS A 570 -1.42 8.19 18.22
CA LYS A 570 -0.88 8.30 19.58
C LYS A 570 -0.63 6.91 20.18
N ASN A 571 -1.55 5.98 19.99
CA ASN A 571 -1.47 4.66 20.64
C ASN A 571 -0.62 3.65 19.86
N TYR A 572 -0.54 3.76 18.53
CA TYR A 572 0.12 2.78 17.66
C TYR A 572 1.33 3.37 16.95
N GLN A 573 2.30 3.84 17.72
CA GLN A 573 3.60 4.24 17.18
C GLN A 573 4.45 3.00 16.90
N LEU A 574 5.32 3.05 15.90
CA LEU A 574 6.32 2.00 15.71
C LEU A 574 7.19 1.88 16.97
N PRO A 575 7.55 0.65 17.39
CA PRO A 575 8.42 0.43 18.53
C PRO A 575 9.77 1.10 18.30
N LYS A 576 10.38 1.60 19.37
CA LYS A 576 11.76 2.08 19.36
C LYS A 576 12.72 0.90 19.52
N PRO A 577 13.90 0.92 18.88
CA PRO A 577 14.89 -0.11 19.11
C PRO A 577 15.37 -0.10 20.56
N ARG A 578 15.51 -1.29 21.13
CA ARG A 578 16.07 -1.59 22.44
C ARG A 578 17.57 -1.87 22.38
N LYS A 579 18.06 -2.28 21.22
CA LYS A 579 19.47 -2.54 20.92
C LYS A 579 19.88 -1.69 19.73
N ASP A 580 21.10 -1.19 19.75
CA ASP A 580 21.67 -0.52 18.60
C ASP A 580 21.92 -1.53 17.48
N PHE A 581 21.70 -1.09 16.24
CA PHE A 581 22.04 -1.84 15.05
C PHE A 581 22.69 -0.91 14.03
N PHE A 582 23.57 -1.47 13.20
CA PHE A 582 24.31 -0.69 12.22
C PHE A 582 23.47 -0.52 10.95
N GLN A 583 23.01 0.70 10.69
CA GLN A 583 22.16 1.01 9.54
C GLN A 583 22.97 1.66 8.41
N ILE A 584 22.78 1.15 7.18
CA ILE A 584 23.36 1.71 5.95
C ILE A 584 22.22 2.30 5.11
N ALA A 585 22.30 3.60 4.82
CA ALA A 585 21.26 4.31 4.10
C ALA A 585 21.68 4.58 2.65
N LEU A 586 20.95 4.01 1.70
CA LEU A 586 21.00 4.42 0.30
C LEU A 586 20.00 5.57 0.12
N GLU A 587 20.45 6.67 -0.44
CA GLU A 587 19.56 7.77 -0.82
C GLU A 587 19.14 7.62 -2.28
N SER A 588 17.89 8.00 -2.61
CA SER A 588 17.36 7.91 -3.98
C SER A 588 17.00 9.26 -4.59
N GLU A 589 17.38 10.36 -3.95
CA GLU A 589 17.07 11.71 -4.45
C GLU A 589 18.04 12.12 -5.57
N HIS A 590 19.33 11.82 -5.38
CA HIS A 590 20.38 12.11 -6.36
C HIS A 590 20.83 10.87 -7.11
N SER A 591 20.76 9.71 -6.46
CA SER A 591 21.18 8.42 -7.01
C SER A 591 20.27 7.92 -8.14
N THR A 592 20.86 7.18 -9.08
CA THR A 592 20.12 6.54 -10.18
C THR A 592 20.03 5.01 -10.07
N SER A 593 20.39 4.46 -8.90
CA SER A 593 20.23 3.05 -8.58
C SER A 593 18.74 2.63 -8.59
N PHE A 594 18.42 1.59 -9.36
CA PHE A 594 17.10 0.98 -9.30
C PHE A 594 17.01 -0.02 -8.14
N LEU A 595 15.97 0.12 -7.31
CA LEU A 595 15.55 -0.86 -6.30
C LEU A 595 14.04 -1.08 -6.41
N PRO A 596 13.53 -2.29 -6.09
CA PRO A 596 12.15 -2.68 -6.34
C PRO A 596 11.16 -2.11 -5.30
N ALA A 597 11.17 -0.79 -5.08
CA ALA A 597 10.26 -0.12 -4.16
C ALA A 597 8.84 0.05 -4.74
N SER A 598 8.73 0.20 -6.07
CA SER A 598 7.46 0.44 -6.76
C SER A 598 7.20 -0.46 -7.96
N ARG A 599 8.19 -1.22 -8.43
CA ARG A 599 8.07 -2.19 -9.52
C ARG A 599 9.27 -3.12 -9.50
N LEU A 600 9.21 -4.23 -10.25
CA LEU A 600 10.39 -5.04 -10.53
C LEU A 600 11.29 -4.36 -11.57
N ALA A 601 12.55 -4.77 -11.63
CA ALA A 601 13.49 -4.24 -12.61
C ALA A 601 13.11 -4.71 -14.02
N ASP A 602 13.02 -3.77 -14.97
CA ASP A 602 12.82 -4.11 -16.38
C ASP A 602 14.08 -4.81 -16.97
N SER A 603 15.25 -4.47 -16.44
CA SER A 603 16.55 -4.95 -16.92
C SER A 603 17.60 -4.97 -15.81
N ARG A 604 18.58 -5.89 -15.93
CA ARG A 604 19.63 -6.11 -14.91
C ARG A 604 20.71 -5.03 -14.90
N ASP A 605 20.94 -4.36 -16.01
CA ASP A 605 21.97 -3.34 -16.20
C ASP A 605 21.71 -2.04 -15.41
N LYS A 606 20.57 -1.92 -14.72
CA LYS A 606 20.20 -0.74 -13.90
C LYS A 606 19.93 -1.08 -12.43
N SER A 607 19.75 -2.36 -12.12
CA SER A 607 19.39 -2.82 -10.78
C SER A 607 20.62 -2.93 -9.89
N PHE A 608 20.49 -2.47 -8.65
CA PHE A 608 21.48 -2.60 -7.57
C PHE A 608 20.89 -3.42 -6.41
N LEU A 609 19.93 -4.30 -6.71
CA LEU A 609 19.23 -5.08 -5.69
C LEU A 609 20.18 -6.02 -4.96
N THR A 610 21.06 -6.72 -5.69
CA THR A 610 22.00 -7.66 -5.08
C THR A 610 22.97 -6.94 -4.14
N PHE A 611 23.55 -5.81 -4.58
CA PHE A 611 24.38 -4.93 -3.74
C PHE A 611 23.64 -4.42 -2.49
N PHE A 612 22.37 -4.02 -2.63
CA PHE A 612 21.56 -3.58 -1.48
C PHE A 612 21.27 -4.71 -0.50
N VAL A 613 20.94 -5.91 -1.01
CA VAL A 613 20.57 -7.06 -0.19
C VAL A 613 21.78 -7.65 0.51
N TRP A 614 22.93 -7.74 -0.15
CA TRP A 614 24.12 -8.37 0.38
C TRP A 614 24.79 -7.59 1.52
N ILE A 615 24.47 -6.31 1.71
CA ILE A 615 24.76 -5.57 2.95
C ILE A 615 24.29 -6.35 4.20
N GLN A 616 23.15 -7.04 4.11
CA GLN A 616 22.58 -7.82 5.22
C GLN A 616 23.47 -8.98 5.64
N ARG A 617 24.29 -9.53 4.72
CA ARG A 617 25.21 -10.64 4.99
C ARG A 617 26.30 -10.28 6.00
N LEU A 618 26.53 -8.98 6.22
CA LEU A 618 27.44 -8.44 7.23
C LEU A 618 26.76 -8.21 8.59
N GLY A 619 25.47 -8.51 8.73
CA GLY A 619 24.66 -8.19 9.91
C GLY A 619 24.22 -6.72 9.98
N TYR A 620 24.37 -5.96 8.89
CA TYR A 620 23.93 -4.57 8.80
C TYR A 620 22.50 -4.47 8.28
N VAL A 621 21.81 -3.39 8.65
CA VAL A 621 20.43 -3.13 8.22
C VAL A 621 20.44 -2.10 7.09
N PRO A 622 20.27 -2.51 5.82
CA PRO A 622 20.16 -1.56 4.73
C PRO A 622 18.80 -0.84 4.77
N CYS A 623 18.74 0.40 4.30
CA CYS A 623 17.47 1.10 4.09
C CYS A 623 17.57 2.05 2.90
N LEU A 624 16.47 2.20 2.17
CA LEU A 624 16.34 3.16 1.08
C LEU A 624 15.56 4.40 1.56
N LYS A 625 16.10 5.59 1.34
CA LYS A 625 15.48 6.87 1.71
C LYS A 625 15.31 7.77 0.50
N SER A 626 14.14 8.42 0.42
CA SER A 626 13.78 9.28 -0.72
C SER A 626 14.43 10.66 -0.71
N SER A 627 15.15 11.01 0.36
CA SER A 627 15.90 12.26 0.46
C SER A 627 17.25 12.04 1.14
N LEU A 628 18.23 12.84 0.75
CA LEU A 628 19.56 12.83 1.36
C LEU A 628 19.50 13.18 2.86
N ASP A 629 18.61 14.10 3.24
CA ASP A 629 18.36 14.48 4.64
C ASP A 629 17.88 13.32 5.51
N GLU A 630 17.02 12.45 4.98
CA GLU A 630 16.57 11.25 5.70
C GLU A 630 17.69 10.22 5.81
N ALA A 631 18.45 10.01 4.74
CA ALA A 631 19.58 9.10 4.75
C ALA A 631 20.61 9.51 5.81
N ILE A 632 20.98 10.79 5.87
CA ILE A 632 21.92 11.36 6.85
C ILE A 632 21.42 11.20 8.31
N ARG A 633 20.11 11.28 8.55
CA ARG A 633 19.55 11.20 9.90
C ARG A 633 19.57 9.78 10.49
N CYS A 634 19.53 8.75 9.65
CA CYS A 634 19.38 7.36 10.10
C CYS A 634 20.59 6.48 9.80
N GLY A 635 21.31 6.72 8.70
CA GLY A 635 22.47 5.95 8.29
C GLY A 635 23.73 6.30 9.09
N LYS A 636 24.47 5.26 9.48
CA LYS A 636 25.88 5.39 9.92
C LYS A 636 26.82 5.51 8.72
N VAL A 637 26.41 4.89 7.61
CA VAL A 637 27.00 5.04 6.27
C VAL A 637 25.88 5.51 5.35
N VAL A 638 26.12 6.57 4.60
CA VAL A 638 25.24 7.04 3.52
C VAL A 638 25.88 6.66 2.19
N VAL A 639 25.11 6.05 1.29
CA VAL A 639 25.56 5.62 -0.03
C VAL A 639 24.84 6.43 -1.10
N ILE A 640 25.62 7.03 -2.01
CA ILE A 640 25.15 7.76 -3.18
C ILE A 640 25.66 7.02 -4.42
N ILE A 641 24.78 6.62 -5.33
CA ILE A 641 25.08 5.76 -6.48
C ILE A 641 24.72 6.45 -7.79
N ASP A 642 25.71 6.65 -8.67
CA ASP A 642 25.54 7.26 -9.99
C ASP A 642 24.75 8.58 -9.91
N PRO A 643 25.23 9.59 -9.15
CA PRO A 643 24.45 10.79 -8.87
C PRO A 643 24.25 11.63 -10.14
N LYS A 644 23.00 12.01 -10.46
CA LYS A 644 22.69 12.87 -11.63
C LYS A 644 22.03 14.20 -11.28
N LYS A 645 21.26 14.23 -10.20
CA LYS A 645 20.58 15.46 -9.76
C LYS A 645 21.57 16.34 -8.99
N GLU A 646 21.58 17.63 -9.31
CA GLU A 646 22.44 18.60 -8.63
C GLU A 646 22.14 18.71 -7.12
N PHE A 647 23.17 19.03 -6.34
CA PHE A 647 23.10 19.23 -4.90
C PHE A 647 22.98 20.72 -4.57
N SER A 648 22.04 21.06 -3.70
CA SER A 648 21.90 22.40 -3.14
C SER A 648 23.02 22.70 -2.13
N SER A 649 23.34 23.98 -1.96
CA SER A 649 24.32 24.40 -0.95
C SER A 649 23.95 23.96 0.48
N LYS A 650 22.64 23.86 0.78
CA LYS A 650 22.15 23.40 2.07
C LYS A 650 22.44 21.91 2.31
N GLU A 651 22.30 21.09 1.27
CA GLU A 651 22.64 19.65 1.33
C GLU A 651 24.14 19.45 1.52
N LEU A 652 24.97 20.17 0.78
CA LEU A 652 26.43 20.09 0.92
C LEU A 652 26.90 20.46 2.35
N LEU A 653 26.30 21.50 2.94
CA LEU A 653 26.57 21.87 4.34
C LEU A 653 26.15 20.77 5.33
N ARG A 654 25.02 20.10 5.08
CA ARG A 654 24.55 19.00 5.92
C ARG A 654 25.44 17.76 5.82
N VAL A 655 25.86 17.37 4.62
CA VAL A 655 26.85 16.29 4.43
C VAL A 655 28.12 16.62 5.20
N LYS A 656 28.63 17.85 5.08
CA LYS A 656 29.83 18.29 5.82
C LYS A 656 29.65 18.18 7.34
N SER A 657 28.47 18.56 7.86
CA SER A 657 28.15 18.40 9.28
C SER A 657 28.07 16.93 9.70
N TYR A 658 27.42 16.09 8.89
CA TYR A 658 27.27 14.66 9.12
C TYR A 658 28.62 13.95 9.21
N LEU A 659 29.53 14.21 8.27
CA LEU A 659 30.89 13.65 8.29
C LEU A 659 31.67 14.13 9.52
N ARG A 660 31.59 15.43 9.86
CA ARG A 660 32.23 15.97 11.08
C ARG A 660 31.75 15.30 12.36
N GLN A 661 30.46 14.92 12.43
CA GLN A 661 29.85 14.20 13.55
C GLN A 661 30.17 12.70 13.55
N GLY A 662 30.96 12.21 12.58
CA GLY A 662 31.39 10.83 12.52
C GLY A 662 30.58 9.94 11.57
N GLY A 663 29.74 10.51 10.71
CA GLY A 663 29.12 9.79 9.61
C GLY A 663 30.14 9.37 8.54
N CYS A 664 29.82 8.33 7.78
CA CYS A 664 30.59 7.93 6.59
C CYS A 664 29.78 8.14 5.32
N LEU A 665 30.42 8.59 4.25
CA LEU A 665 29.83 8.72 2.92
C LEU A 665 30.55 7.79 1.94
N LEU A 666 29.80 6.93 1.26
CA LEU A 666 30.27 6.17 0.11
C LEU A 666 29.64 6.75 -1.16
N LEU A 667 30.46 7.29 -2.05
CA LEU A 667 30.02 7.73 -3.37
C LEU A 667 30.48 6.72 -4.42
N LEU A 668 29.52 6.13 -5.12
CA LEU A 668 29.73 5.24 -6.25
C LEU A 668 29.39 5.99 -7.53
N ASP A 669 30.27 5.92 -8.52
CA ASP A 669 30.03 6.46 -9.86
C ASP A 669 30.69 5.58 -10.91
N SER A 670 30.39 5.77 -12.19
CA SER A 670 31.02 5.00 -13.27
C SER A 670 31.04 5.72 -14.61
N PRO A 671 31.93 5.32 -15.54
CA PRO A 671 31.90 5.77 -16.94
C PRO A 671 30.54 5.60 -17.64
N LYS A 672 29.66 4.71 -17.16
CA LYS A 672 28.29 4.56 -17.67
C LYS A 672 27.38 5.74 -17.27
N ASN A 673 27.73 6.54 -16.26
CA ASN A 673 26.98 7.71 -15.80
C ASN A 673 27.43 9.02 -16.47
N ARG A 674 27.11 9.20 -17.76
CA ARG A 674 27.57 10.36 -18.55
C ARG A 674 27.14 11.75 -18.03
N ALA A 675 26.11 11.82 -17.18
CA ALA A 675 25.58 13.06 -16.63
C ALA A 675 25.89 13.19 -15.13
N SER A 676 27.05 12.69 -14.69
CA SER A 676 27.41 12.68 -13.27
C SER A 676 27.50 14.07 -12.66
N SER A 677 26.85 14.22 -11.51
CA SER A 677 26.93 15.39 -10.61
C SER A 677 27.87 15.15 -9.42
N ALA A 678 28.57 14.01 -9.36
CA ALA A 678 29.39 13.58 -8.22
C ALA A 678 30.42 14.63 -7.80
N ASN A 679 31.03 15.34 -8.75
CA ASN A 679 32.04 16.35 -8.48
C ASN A 679 31.51 17.58 -7.71
N GLN A 680 30.20 17.81 -7.60
CA GLN A 680 29.65 18.88 -6.75
C GLN A 680 29.87 18.59 -5.26
N ILE A 681 29.71 17.32 -4.84
CA ILE A 681 29.96 16.91 -3.45
C ILE A 681 31.45 16.66 -3.20
N LEU A 682 32.15 16.01 -4.13
CA LEU A 682 33.54 15.58 -4.00
C LEU A 682 34.52 16.75 -3.85
N LYS A 683 34.33 17.82 -4.64
CA LYS A 683 35.18 19.03 -4.56
C LYS A 683 35.13 19.70 -3.18
N THR A 684 34.06 19.51 -2.43
CA THR A 684 33.93 20.03 -1.05
C THR A 684 34.93 19.38 -0.09
N PHE A 685 35.48 18.22 -0.47
CA PHE A 685 36.38 17.38 0.34
C PHE A 685 37.73 17.14 -0.35
N ASP A 686 38.14 18.01 -1.27
CA ASP A 686 39.38 17.91 -2.06
C ASP A 686 39.51 16.58 -2.83
N LEU A 687 38.37 16.03 -3.25
CA LEU A 687 38.26 14.86 -4.13
C LEU A 687 37.69 15.28 -5.48
N ARG A 688 38.02 14.55 -6.54
CA ARG A 688 37.44 14.73 -7.86
C ARG A 688 37.53 13.45 -8.68
N ILE A 689 36.47 13.13 -9.41
CA ILE A 689 36.50 12.13 -10.49
C ILE A 689 36.89 12.84 -11.78
N ASP A 690 37.91 12.33 -12.45
CA ASP A 690 38.34 12.80 -13.77
C ASP A 690 37.59 12.04 -14.87
N HIS A 691 36.46 12.62 -15.31
CA HIS A 691 35.59 12.03 -16.33
C HIS A 691 36.24 11.90 -17.73
N GLN A 692 37.44 12.45 -17.93
CA GLN A 692 38.20 12.33 -19.18
C GLN A 692 39.23 11.18 -19.13
N SER A 693 39.57 10.70 -17.94
CA SER A 693 40.59 9.68 -17.73
C SER A 693 39.94 8.32 -17.46
N ILE A 694 39.72 7.55 -18.52
CA ILE A 694 39.25 6.16 -18.40
C ILE A 694 40.45 5.26 -18.07
N VAL A 695 40.26 4.49 -17.02
CA VAL A 695 41.15 3.45 -16.52
C VAL A 695 40.56 2.11 -16.97
N LYS A 696 41.40 1.15 -17.37
CA LYS A 696 41.02 -0.20 -17.78
C LYS A 696 42.08 -1.20 -17.33
N GLY A 697 41.67 -2.45 -17.06
CA GLY A 697 42.58 -3.56 -16.80
C GLY A 697 42.57 -4.02 -15.33
N GLU A 698 43.69 -4.56 -14.88
CA GLU A 698 43.84 -5.11 -13.53
C GLU A 698 43.76 -4.05 -12.43
N ILE A 699 43.16 -4.43 -11.29
CA ILE A 699 43.08 -3.67 -10.04
C ILE A 699 44.16 -4.16 -9.11
N PHE A 700 44.89 -3.23 -8.54
CA PHE A 700 45.91 -3.48 -7.54
C PHE A 700 45.52 -2.89 -6.19
N ASP A 701 45.83 -3.60 -5.12
CA ASP A 701 45.83 -3.03 -3.78
C ASP A 701 46.98 -2.04 -3.68
N GLN A 702 46.69 -0.78 -3.34
CA GLN A 702 47.71 0.27 -3.32
C GLN A 702 48.82 0.00 -2.30
N ARG A 703 48.52 -0.70 -1.19
CA ARG A 703 49.46 -0.92 -0.09
C ARG A 703 50.33 -2.16 -0.29
N THR A 704 49.79 -3.19 -0.92
CA THR A 704 50.52 -4.47 -1.13
C THR A 704 50.96 -4.69 -2.57
N SER A 705 50.47 -3.88 -3.51
CA SER A 705 50.67 -4.06 -4.95
C SER A 705 50.20 -5.42 -5.49
N ALA A 706 49.35 -6.12 -4.74
CA ALA A 706 48.78 -7.39 -5.18
C ALA A 706 47.68 -7.14 -6.23
N ALA A 707 47.68 -7.92 -7.31
CA ALA A 707 46.56 -7.95 -8.25
C ALA A 707 45.33 -8.55 -7.57
N LEU A 708 44.17 -7.94 -7.78
CA LEU A 708 42.94 -8.29 -7.08
C LEU A 708 41.87 -8.83 -8.02
N GLY A 709 41.84 -8.36 -9.26
CA GLY A 709 40.84 -8.67 -10.27
C GLY A 709 40.92 -7.68 -11.43
N GLU A 710 39.96 -7.70 -12.33
CA GLU A 710 39.94 -6.82 -13.51
C GLU A 710 38.63 -6.04 -13.63
N PHE A 711 38.69 -4.86 -14.25
CA PHE A 711 37.52 -4.09 -14.66
C PHE A 711 37.66 -3.59 -16.09
N ASP A 712 36.51 -3.50 -16.76
CA ASP A 712 36.40 -3.01 -18.13
C ASP A 712 36.69 -1.51 -18.23
N GLN A 713 36.07 -0.69 -17.37
CA GLN A 713 36.18 0.77 -17.38
C GLN A 713 35.95 1.36 -15.99
N ALA A 714 36.85 2.22 -15.52
CA ALA A 714 36.63 3.09 -14.36
C ALA A 714 37.10 4.51 -14.69
N TRP A 715 36.72 5.50 -13.89
CA TRP A 715 37.33 6.82 -13.97
C TRP A 715 38.49 6.99 -12.99
N GLN A 716 39.49 7.78 -13.36
CA GLN A 716 40.53 8.12 -12.40
C GLN A 716 39.97 9.05 -11.30
N ILE A 717 40.32 8.75 -10.05
CA ILE A 717 40.05 9.61 -8.90
C ILE A 717 41.30 10.43 -8.59
N LYS A 718 41.11 11.73 -8.34
CA LYS A 718 42.13 12.69 -7.92
C LYS A 718 41.82 13.14 -6.49
N GLY A 719 42.88 13.25 -5.67
CA GLY A 719 42.76 13.60 -4.25
C GLY A 719 42.48 12.39 -3.35
N GLY A 720 42.53 12.63 -2.03
CA GLY A 720 42.42 11.56 -1.03
C GLY A 720 43.60 10.59 -1.01
N SER A 721 43.47 9.54 -0.20
CA SER A 721 44.40 8.42 -0.14
C SER A 721 43.90 7.29 -1.03
N PRO A 722 44.62 6.89 -2.09
CA PRO A 722 44.25 5.76 -2.92
C PRO A 722 44.27 4.45 -2.13
N LEU A 723 43.26 3.61 -2.35
CA LEU A 723 43.17 2.26 -1.79
C LEU A 723 43.29 1.20 -2.89
N LEU A 724 42.67 1.44 -4.05
CA LEU A 724 42.75 0.59 -5.22
C LEU A 724 43.19 1.42 -6.43
N THR A 725 44.11 0.90 -7.22
CA THR A 725 44.63 1.53 -8.44
C THR A 725 44.65 0.58 -9.62
N ASP A 726 44.91 1.10 -10.81
CA ASP A 726 45.34 0.28 -11.95
C ASP A 726 46.87 0.03 -11.93
N GLY A 727 47.35 -0.68 -12.95
CA GLY A 727 48.79 -0.93 -13.15
C GLY A 727 49.64 0.32 -13.41
N GLN A 728 49.02 1.48 -13.64
CA GLN A 728 49.71 2.78 -13.77
C GLN A 728 49.64 3.62 -12.48
N GLY A 729 49.11 3.07 -11.39
CA GLY A 729 48.95 3.76 -10.10
C GLY A 729 47.84 4.82 -10.09
N ARG A 730 46.93 4.81 -11.07
CA ARG A 730 45.77 5.71 -11.13
C ARG A 730 44.67 5.18 -10.21
N ALA A 731 44.23 6.00 -9.26
CA ALA A 731 43.23 5.61 -8.27
C ALA A 731 41.84 5.33 -8.87
N VAL A 732 41.24 4.21 -8.49
CA VAL A 732 39.85 3.82 -8.79
C VAL A 732 38.98 3.71 -7.53
N LEU A 733 39.62 3.56 -6.36
CA LEU A 733 39.02 3.75 -5.04
C LEU A 733 39.93 4.67 -4.22
N ALA A 734 39.36 5.74 -3.66
CA ALA A 734 40.08 6.63 -2.75
C ALA A 734 39.24 6.98 -1.53
N VAL A 735 39.93 7.27 -0.41
CA VAL A 735 39.32 7.67 0.86
C VAL A 735 39.90 9.00 1.35
N LYS A 736 39.06 9.83 1.96
CA LYS A 736 39.46 11.08 2.60
C LYS A 736 38.81 11.20 3.99
N PRO A 737 39.60 11.23 5.08
CA PRO A 737 39.10 11.56 6.41
C PRO A 737 38.53 12.99 6.44
N CYS A 738 37.37 13.17 7.08
CA CYS A 738 36.66 14.43 7.16
C CYS A 738 36.12 14.64 8.59
N GLY A 739 36.92 15.24 9.48
CA GLY A 739 36.58 15.32 10.90
C GLY A 739 36.63 13.93 11.54
N ALA A 740 35.58 13.54 12.28
CA ALA A 740 35.47 12.20 12.87
C ALA A 740 34.92 11.13 11.91
N GLY A 741 34.58 11.52 10.67
CA GLY A 741 34.02 10.68 9.62
C GLY A 741 34.93 10.57 8.41
N LEU A 742 34.43 9.99 7.32
CA LEU A 742 35.21 9.85 6.08
C LEU A 742 34.34 9.80 4.83
N VAL A 743 34.94 10.17 3.70
CA VAL A 743 34.37 10.00 2.36
C VAL A 743 35.18 8.93 1.63
N ALA A 744 34.51 7.91 1.11
CA ALA A 744 35.07 6.94 0.18
C ALA A 744 34.42 7.12 -1.20
N VAL A 745 35.23 7.04 -2.26
CA VAL A 745 34.77 7.21 -3.64
C VAL A 745 35.24 6.03 -4.47
N PHE A 746 34.31 5.35 -5.14
CA PHE A 746 34.60 4.26 -6.07
C PHE A 746 34.05 4.62 -7.46
N SER A 747 34.90 4.54 -8.49
CA SER A 747 34.60 5.04 -9.83
C SER A 747 34.24 3.95 -10.85
N ALA A 748 33.85 2.75 -10.37
CA ALA A 748 33.39 1.63 -11.17
C ALA A 748 32.07 1.03 -10.63
N SER A 749 31.10 1.88 -10.31
CA SER A 749 29.80 1.49 -9.72
C SER A 749 29.03 0.43 -10.53
N HIS A 750 29.22 0.37 -11.85
CA HIS A 750 28.53 -0.60 -12.72
C HIS A 750 28.91 -2.05 -12.42
N LEU A 751 30.04 -2.29 -11.75
CA LEU A 751 30.43 -3.60 -11.26
C LEU A 751 29.50 -4.11 -10.14
N PHE A 752 28.80 -3.21 -9.44
CA PHE A 752 27.85 -3.56 -8.37
C PHE A 752 26.39 -3.65 -8.86
N ARG A 753 26.17 -3.65 -10.18
CA ARG A 753 24.85 -3.90 -10.76
C ARG A 753 24.56 -5.41 -10.77
N ASP A 754 23.28 -5.77 -10.76
CA ASP A 754 22.83 -7.16 -10.83
C ASP A 754 23.33 -7.88 -12.10
N GLU A 755 23.61 -7.14 -13.17
CA GLU A 755 24.28 -7.68 -14.38
C GLU A 755 25.64 -8.32 -14.07
N SER A 756 26.41 -7.74 -13.14
CA SER A 756 27.73 -8.21 -12.74
C SER A 756 27.68 -9.11 -11.50
N LEU A 757 26.96 -8.68 -10.44
CA LEU A 757 26.84 -9.43 -9.17
C LEU A 757 25.93 -10.66 -9.28
N GLY A 758 25.07 -10.73 -10.30
CA GLY A 758 24.05 -11.76 -10.43
C GLY A 758 22.79 -11.45 -9.61
N TYR A 759 22.00 -12.49 -9.33
CA TYR A 759 20.78 -12.39 -8.52
C TYR A 759 21.12 -12.52 -7.03
N THR A 760 20.24 -12.01 -6.18
CA THR A 760 20.34 -12.12 -4.72
C THR A 760 20.53 -13.57 -4.25
N SER A 761 19.87 -14.51 -4.94
CA SER A 761 19.93 -15.95 -4.69
C SER A 761 20.97 -16.71 -5.53
N SER A 762 21.83 -16.04 -6.30
CA SER A 762 22.86 -16.72 -7.09
C SER A 762 23.90 -17.37 -6.18
N ILE A 763 24.48 -18.48 -6.63
CA ILE A 763 25.74 -19.00 -6.07
C ILE A 763 26.87 -18.29 -6.83
N PRO A 764 27.70 -17.45 -6.16
CA PRO A 764 28.72 -16.67 -6.83
C PRO A 764 29.77 -17.54 -7.54
N ASN A 765 30.01 -17.27 -8.83
CA ASN A 765 31.21 -17.74 -9.52
C ASN A 765 32.47 -16.98 -9.06
N GLU A 766 33.66 -17.35 -9.53
CA GLU A 766 34.92 -16.70 -9.09
C GLU A 766 34.90 -15.16 -9.22
N TYR A 767 34.40 -14.64 -10.35
CA TYR A 767 34.26 -13.21 -10.56
C TYR A 767 33.29 -12.55 -9.57
N GLN A 768 32.13 -13.16 -9.33
CA GLN A 768 31.14 -12.68 -8.37
C GLN A 768 31.63 -12.81 -6.92
N GLN A 769 32.43 -13.82 -6.60
CA GLN A 769 33.07 -13.98 -5.29
C GLN A 769 34.07 -12.86 -5.03
N TRP A 770 34.85 -12.49 -6.04
CA TRP A 770 35.72 -11.33 -5.96
C TRP A 770 34.94 -10.03 -5.75
N LEU A 771 33.90 -9.77 -6.55
CA LEU A 771 33.09 -8.56 -6.43
C LEU A 771 32.35 -8.47 -5.09
N SER A 772 31.75 -9.55 -4.63
CA SER A 772 31.08 -9.60 -3.32
C SER A 772 32.07 -9.41 -2.17
N SER A 773 33.26 -9.99 -2.26
CA SER A 773 34.32 -9.79 -1.27
C SER A 773 34.77 -8.33 -1.21
N LEU A 774 34.84 -7.64 -2.36
CA LEU A 774 35.14 -6.22 -2.45
C LEU A 774 34.04 -5.37 -1.80
N GLU A 775 32.77 -5.67 -2.10
CA GLU A 775 31.61 -5.05 -1.46
C GLU A 775 31.65 -5.21 0.07
N PHE A 776 31.87 -6.44 0.54
CA PHE A 776 31.93 -6.76 1.97
C PHE A 776 33.07 -6.01 2.66
N TRP A 777 34.25 -5.97 2.04
CA TRP A 777 35.39 -5.24 2.57
C TRP A 777 35.14 -3.74 2.64
N LEU A 778 34.50 -3.18 1.62
CA LEU A 778 34.16 -1.76 1.58
C LEU A 778 33.24 -1.38 2.75
N PHE A 779 32.16 -2.14 2.97
CA PHE A 779 31.21 -1.85 4.03
C PHE A 779 31.74 -2.13 5.43
N GLU A 780 32.49 -3.20 5.65
CA GLU A 780 33.16 -3.45 6.93
C GLU A 780 34.18 -2.35 7.26
N SER A 781 34.96 -1.92 6.26
CA SER A 781 35.95 -0.84 6.44
C SER A 781 35.27 0.50 6.73
N LEU A 782 34.16 0.81 6.06
CA LEU A 782 33.36 2.00 6.33
C LEU A 782 32.73 1.98 7.73
N ALA A 783 32.26 0.82 8.18
CA ALA A 783 31.67 0.66 9.50
C ALA A 783 32.70 0.83 10.62
N LYS A 784 33.91 0.28 10.44
CA LYS A 784 35.04 0.41 11.38
C LYS A 784 35.80 1.73 11.24
N LYS A 785 35.59 2.46 10.12
CA LYS A 785 36.37 3.62 9.69
C LYS A 785 37.87 3.33 9.52
N GLU A 786 38.18 2.08 9.20
CA GLU A 786 39.54 1.58 9.07
C GLU A 786 39.61 0.71 7.82
N PHE A 787 40.53 1.05 6.91
CA PHE A 787 40.77 0.29 5.70
C PHE A 787 42.05 -0.51 5.89
N VAL A 788 41.91 -1.81 6.16
CA VAL A 788 43.00 -2.80 6.05
C VAL A 788 43.23 -3.15 4.58
N PRO A 789 44.45 -3.55 4.15
CA PRO A 789 44.69 -3.94 2.76
C PRO A 789 43.69 -5.01 2.32
N TYR A 790 43.02 -4.81 1.19
CA TYR A 790 42.04 -5.76 0.66
C TYR A 790 42.69 -7.10 0.31
N ALA A 791 43.94 -7.07 -0.18
CA ALA A 791 44.71 -8.29 -0.47
C ALA A 791 44.80 -9.26 0.72
N SER A 792 44.77 -8.76 1.96
CA SER A 792 44.78 -9.59 3.16
C SER A 792 43.52 -10.45 3.34
N ARG A 793 42.41 -10.05 2.72
CA ARG A 793 41.14 -10.79 2.71
C ARG A 793 41.08 -11.84 1.61
N CYS A 794 41.75 -11.59 0.49
CA CYS A 794 41.71 -12.46 -0.70
C CYS A 794 42.52 -13.75 -0.55
N GLY A 795 43.27 -13.95 0.56
CA GLY A 795 44.00 -15.18 0.83
C GLY A 795 44.79 -15.68 -0.39
N HIS A 796 45.76 -14.91 -0.89
CA HIS A 796 46.57 -15.36 -2.00
C HIS A 796 47.39 -16.59 -1.59
N SER A 797 47.00 -17.76 -2.08
CA SER A 797 47.94 -18.83 -2.38
C SER A 797 48.86 -18.33 -3.49
N SER A 798 50.03 -17.89 -3.10
CA SER A 798 51.15 -17.64 -4.00
C SER A 798 51.56 -18.94 -4.69
N SER A 799 50.97 -19.25 -5.85
CA SER A 799 51.53 -20.22 -6.79
C SER A 799 50.99 -20.01 -8.21
N ILE A 800 51.31 -18.88 -8.84
CA ILE A 800 51.44 -18.83 -10.29
C ILE A 800 52.77 -18.13 -10.60
N THR A 801 53.83 -18.94 -10.60
CA THR A 801 55.05 -18.71 -11.34
C THR A 801 55.35 -20.01 -12.07
N GLN A 802 55.00 -20.06 -13.35
CA GLN A 802 55.88 -20.41 -14.47
C GLN A 802 55.15 -20.20 -15.79
#